data_AF-A0A2K1YJG5-F1
#
_entry.id   AF-A0A2K1YJG5-F1
#
_cell.length_a   1.000
_cell.length_b   1.000
_cell.length_c   1.000
_cell.angle_alpha   90.00
_cell.angle_beta   90.00
_cell.angle_gamma   90.00
#
_symmetry.space_group_name_H-M   'P 1'
#
loop_
_entity.id
_entity.type
_entity.pdbx_description
1 polymer ?
#
loop_
_entity_poly.entity_id
_entity_poly.type
_entity_poly.pdbx_seq_one_letter_code
_entity_poly.pdbx_strand_id
1 'polypeptide(L)'
;MDTPEQDGLPRKRSMRKKAGSRNYDENLMDELIEKHLGGAFKKKKQTKEDLEKETETEAMIAISLGFPIDALLEEEIHAGVVRQLGGKEQNDYIVVRNHILARWRSNVQVWLSKGQIKETVSNEYEHLIAAAYEFLLYNGYINFGVLLPLTSPMPELTNEGSVIIVGAGLAGLSAAKQLMSFGFKVIVLEGRNRPGGRVYTQKMGRKGQFAAVDLGGSVITGIHANPLGVLARQLSIPLHKVRDNCPLYKPDGAPVDKGIDTNIELIHNKMLDKVMELRKIMGGFANDISLGSVLERLRQLYGVARSTEERQLLDWHLANLEYANAGCLSDLSATYWDQDDPYEMGGDHCFLAGGNWRLIKALCEGVPIFYGKTVDTIRYGHDGVAVIVGEQVFEADMVLCTVPLGVLKKRTIRFEPELPGRKLAAIERMGFGLLNKVAMVFPHVFWGEDLDTFGCLSEHSNKRGEFFLFYGNHTVSGGAALIALVAGEAAQMFENSDPSMLLHRVLSVLRGIYNPKGINVPDPIQTICTRWGGDPFSYGSYSHVRVQSSGNDYDILAENVGGRLFFAGEATTRQYPATMHGAFLSGLREASRILSANRSQQNNPRKSLPKNLGISNDTLIGLFKWPDLTFGNFSFISNPLTEDPNSMGIMRVTFDSRGDDLKEELENSFQRPLNLPLQLYTVLSREQAQSLQLVTGGDDCKLSHLSRNLGLKLMGPSALVNFGSSLISTIANSRKGRGRNRVTAGKI
;
A
#
# COMPACT_ATOMS: atom_id res chain seq x y z
N MET A 1 84.40 -24.04 -25.84
CA MET A 1 84.07 -25.41 -26.23
C MET A 1 82.74 -25.74 -25.61
N ASP A 2 81.76 -25.91 -26.49
CA ASP A 2 80.67 -26.89 -26.47
C ASP A 2 79.67 -26.95 -25.31
N THR A 3 78.44 -26.50 -25.63
CA THR A 3 77.13 -27.03 -25.20
C THR A 3 77.01 -28.55 -25.37
N PRO A 4 76.11 -29.30 -24.65
CA PRO A 4 74.64 -29.09 -24.57
C PRO A 4 74.05 -29.44 -23.15
N GLU A 5 72.76 -29.47 -22.80
CA GLU A 5 71.48 -29.63 -23.50
C GLU A 5 70.29 -29.20 -22.59
N GLN A 6 69.10 -29.19 -23.18
CA GLN A 6 67.75 -28.72 -22.78
C GLN A 6 67.25 -29.21 -21.38
N ASP A 7 66.33 -28.55 -20.65
CA ASP A 7 64.97 -28.18 -21.05
C ASP A 7 64.31 -27.19 -20.05
N GLY A 8 63.41 -26.31 -20.53
CA GLY A 8 62.38 -25.64 -19.72
C GLY A 8 62.58 -24.16 -19.32
N LEU A 9 62.40 -23.22 -20.25
CA LEU A 9 62.12 -21.79 -20.00
C LEU A 9 60.62 -21.50 -20.31
N PRO A 10 60.06 -20.31 -19.98
CA PRO A 10 60.00 -19.60 -18.70
C PRO A 10 58.58 -18.98 -18.50
N ARG A 11 58.34 -18.20 -17.42
CA ARG A 11 57.93 -16.78 -17.58
C ARG A 11 57.73 -16.01 -16.27
N LYS A 12 58.57 -14.98 -16.19
CA LYS A 12 58.51 -13.70 -15.47
C LYS A 12 57.11 -13.18 -15.08
N ARG A 13 57.05 -12.67 -13.85
CA ARG A 13 56.36 -11.47 -13.33
C ARG A 13 55.15 -10.98 -14.15
N SER A 14 53.96 -11.14 -13.58
CA SER A 14 52.76 -10.39 -13.97
C SER A 14 52.27 -9.53 -12.80
N MET A 15 51.77 -8.35 -13.17
CA MET A 15 51.48 -7.20 -12.34
C MET A 15 50.28 -7.40 -11.39
N ARG A 16 50.28 -6.57 -10.31
CA ARG A 16 49.14 -6.23 -9.43
C ARG A 16 47.77 -6.64 -9.99
N LYS A 17 47.16 -7.66 -9.39
CA LYS A 17 45.71 -7.89 -9.53
C LYS A 17 44.98 -6.75 -8.81
N LYS A 18 44.28 -5.90 -9.57
CA LYS A 18 43.17 -5.09 -9.05
C LYS A 18 42.14 -6.06 -8.46
N ALA A 19 41.78 -5.88 -7.20
CA ALA A 19 40.60 -6.50 -6.62
C ALA A 19 39.39 -6.02 -7.44
N GLY A 20 38.66 -6.95 -8.03
CA GLY A 20 37.46 -6.64 -8.80
C GLY A 20 36.34 -6.25 -7.83
N SER A 21 35.90 -4.99 -7.90
CA SER A 21 34.61 -4.56 -7.37
C SER A 21 33.51 -5.37 -8.06
N ARG A 22 32.94 -6.36 -7.38
CA ARG A 22 31.73 -7.03 -7.85
C ARG A 22 30.54 -6.12 -7.57
N ASN A 23 30.39 -5.08 -8.40
CA ASN A 23 29.11 -4.43 -8.60
C ASN A 23 28.16 -5.47 -9.22
N TYR A 24 26.87 -5.37 -8.92
CA TYR A 24 25.82 -6.15 -9.57
C TYR A 24 25.99 -6.06 -11.10
N ASP A 25 26.12 -7.22 -11.76
CA ASP A 25 26.26 -7.32 -13.21
C ASP A 25 24.85 -7.47 -13.80
N GLU A 26 24.25 -6.32 -14.15
CA GLU A 26 22.90 -6.20 -14.73
C GLU A 26 22.74 -6.94 -16.06
N ASN A 27 23.84 -7.39 -16.67
CA ASN A 27 23.83 -8.16 -17.90
C ASN A 27 23.13 -9.53 -17.75
N LEU A 28 22.76 -10.04 -16.57
CA LEU A 28 22.06 -11.34 -16.52
C LEU A 28 20.57 -11.24 -16.89
N MET A 29 19.86 -10.21 -16.42
CA MET A 29 18.48 -9.94 -16.83
C MET A 29 18.44 -9.13 -18.13
N ASP A 30 19.36 -8.19 -18.32
CA ASP A 30 19.46 -7.46 -19.57
C ASP A 30 20.03 -8.34 -20.70
N GLU A 31 20.92 -9.32 -20.48
CA GLU A 31 21.19 -10.34 -21.52
C GLU A 31 20.00 -11.26 -21.68
N LEU A 32 19.27 -11.69 -20.64
CA LEU A 32 18.07 -12.52 -20.85
C LEU A 32 16.97 -11.78 -21.64
N ILE A 33 16.85 -10.47 -21.46
CA ILE A 33 15.89 -9.59 -22.14
C ILE A 33 16.42 -9.15 -23.51
N GLU A 34 17.67 -8.70 -23.65
CA GLU A 34 18.29 -8.30 -24.93
C GLU A 34 18.59 -9.48 -25.85
N LYS A 35 19.01 -10.64 -25.31
CA LYS A 35 19.29 -11.86 -26.09
C LYS A 35 18.01 -12.51 -26.60
N HIS A 36 16.85 -12.21 -26.00
CA HIS A 36 15.54 -12.68 -26.46
C HIS A 36 14.74 -11.62 -27.23
N LEU A 37 14.89 -10.32 -26.92
CA LEU A 37 14.14 -9.22 -27.57
C LEU A 37 14.94 -8.43 -28.63
N GLY A 38 16.21 -8.78 -28.88
CA GLY A 38 16.95 -8.35 -30.05
C GLY A 38 17.20 -6.83 -30.15
N GLY A 39 18.34 -6.39 -29.64
CA GLY A 39 18.91 -5.10 -30.01
C GLY A 39 19.31 -5.07 -31.50
N ALA A 40 18.86 -4.03 -32.21
CA ALA A 40 19.17 -3.62 -33.58
C ALA A 40 18.54 -4.42 -34.75
N PHE A 41 17.66 -3.71 -35.46
CA PHE A 41 17.03 -4.03 -36.74
C PHE A 41 17.89 -4.84 -37.72
N LYS A 42 17.63 -6.15 -37.79
CA LYS A 42 17.67 -6.92 -39.04
C LYS A 42 16.47 -7.85 -39.08
N LYS A 43 15.59 -7.67 -40.08
CA LYS A 43 14.44 -8.55 -40.37
C LYS A 43 14.93 -9.99 -40.60
N LYS A 44 15.07 -10.79 -39.55
CA LYS A 44 15.01 -12.26 -39.65
C LYS A 44 13.54 -12.65 -39.54
N LYS A 45 13.09 -13.58 -40.37
CA LYS A 45 11.77 -14.22 -40.20
C LYS A 45 11.78 -14.91 -38.83
N GLN A 46 11.08 -14.35 -37.85
CA GLN A 46 10.82 -14.99 -36.56
C GLN A 46 10.05 -16.29 -36.80
N THR A 47 10.46 -17.37 -36.14
CA THR A 47 9.74 -18.63 -36.18
C THR A 47 8.53 -18.58 -35.26
N LYS A 48 7.59 -19.53 -35.40
CA LYS A 48 6.43 -19.64 -34.51
C LYS A 48 6.85 -19.90 -33.05
N GLU A 49 7.90 -20.69 -32.86
CA GLU A 49 8.49 -20.99 -31.56
C GLU A 49 9.10 -19.74 -30.91
N ASP A 50 9.73 -18.86 -31.69
CA ASP A 50 10.27 -17.59 -31.18
C ASP A 50 9.15 -16.68 -30.64
N LEU A 51 8.02 -16.60 -31.36
CA LEU A 51 6.85 -15.81 -30.97
C LEU A 51 6.15 -16.36 -29.73
N GLU A 52 6.03 -17.68 -29.63
CA GLU A 52 5.46 -18.35 -28.44
C GLU A 52 6.32 -18.04 -27.20
N LYS A 53 7.64 -18.14 -27.31
CA LYS A 53 8.59 -17.83 -26.23
C LYS A 53 8.60 -16.34 -25.84
N GLU A 54 8.46 -15.43 -26.80
CA GLU A 54 8.32 -13.99 -26.55
C GLU A 54 7.04 -13.75 -25.73
N THR A 55 5.91 -14.30 -26.15
CA THR A 55 4.61 -14.18 -25.47
C THR A 55 4.67 -14.74 -24.03
N GLU A 56 5.33 -15.87 -23.82
CA GLU A 56 5.56 -16.42 -22.47
C GLU A 56 6.37 -15.46 -21.59
N THR A 57 7.42 -14.86 -22.15
CA THR A 57 8.27 -13.89 -21.42
C THR A 57 7.46 -12.65 -21.04
N GLU A 58 6.64 -12.13 -21.96
CA GLU A 58 5.77 -10.98 -21.71
C GLU A 58 4.72 -11.28 -20.63
N ALA A 59 4.15 -12.49 -20.64
CA ALA A 59 3.25 -12.94 -19.59
C ALA A 59 3.96 -13.00 -18.23
N MET A 60 5.19 -13.54 -18.15
CA MET A 60 5.96 -13.57 -16.91
C MET A 60 6.27 -12.18 -16.36
N ILE A 61 6.57 -11.21 -17.24
CA ILE A 61 6.72 -9.81 -16.84
C ILE A 61 5.40 -9.29 -16.27
N ALA A 62 4.28 -9.50 -16.95
CA ALA A 62 2.97 -9.04 -16.48
C ALA A 62 2.60 -9.64 -15.10
N ILE A 63 2.85 -10.93 -14.89
CA ILE A 63 2.68 -11.61 -13.58
C ILE A 63 3.48 -10.92 -12.49
N SER A 64 4.75 -10.60 -12.76
CA SER A 64 5.59 -9.90 -11.78
C SER A 64 5.04 -8.53 -11.40
N LEU A 65 4.18 -7.93 -12.23
CA LEU A 65 3.51 -6.65 -11.99
C LEU A 65 2.11 -6.78 -11.39
N GLY A 66 1.72 -8.01 -11.01
CA GLY A 66 0.44 -8.31 -10.39
C GLY A 66 -0.69 -8.62 -11.38
N PHE A 67 -0.41 -8.73 -12.69
CA PHE A 67 -1.43 -9.11 -13.66
C PHE A 67 -1.56 -10.63 -13.78
N PRO A 68 -2.76 -11.20 -13.66
CA PRO A 68 -2.95 -12.64 -13.85
C PRO A 68 -2.69 -13.05 -15.31
N ILE A 69 -2.28 -14.30 -15.49
CA ILE A 69 -1.86 -14.87 -16.78
C ILE A 69 -3.00 -14.87 -17.80
N ASP A 70 -4.17 -15.31 -17.36
CA ASP A 70 -5.32 -15.67 -18.19
C ASP A 70 -6.62 -14.97 -17.76
N ALA A 71 -6.50 -13.97 -16.88
CA ALA A 71 -7.62 -13.18 -16.39
C ALA A 71 -7.38 -11.66 -16.50
N LEU A 72 -8.47 -10.92 -16.33
CA LEU A 72 -8.44 -9.48 -16.13
C LEU A 72 -8.39 -9.18 -14.63
N LEU A 73 -7.76 -8.08 -14.27
CA LEU A 73 -7.90 -7.50 -12.95
C LEU A 73 -9.34 -6.99 -12.73
N GLU A 74 -9.77 -6.91 -11.47
CA GLU A 74 -11.06 -6.30 -11.12
C GLU A 74 -11.14 -4.84 -11.60
N GLU A 75 -10.02 -4.11 -11.54
CA GLU A 75 -9.92 -2.75 -12.06
C GLU A 75 -10.05 -2.68 -13.59
N GLU A 76 -9.55 -3.69 -14.31
CA GLU A 76 -9.68 -3.79 -15.77
C GLU A 76 -11.13 -4.07 -16.15
N ILE A 77 -11.79 -4.99 -15.43
CA ILE A 77 -13.21 -5.30 -15.61
C ILE A 77 -14.06 -4.04 -15.35
N HIS A 78 -13.79 -3.33 -14.25
CA HIS A 78 -14.53 -2.12 -13.90
C HIS A 78 -14.31 -0.97 -14.90
N ALA A 79 -13.10 -0.88 -15.47
CA ALA A 79 -12.78 0.08 -16.52
C ALA A 79 -13.42 -0.25 -17.87
N GLY A 80 -14.00 -1.46 -18.04
CA GLY A 80 -14.65 -1.87 -19.28
C GLY A 80 -13.69 -1.98 -20.45
N VAL A 81 -12.47 -2.47 -20.21
CA VAL A 81 -11.40 -2.55 -21.23
C VAL A 81 -11.74 -3.46 -22.40
N VAL A 82 -12.71 -4.36 -22.23
CA VAL A 82 -13.28 -5.23 -23.27
C VAL A 82 -14.80 -5.16 -23.25
N ARG A 83 -15.45 -5.47 -24.37
CA ARG A 83 -16.92 -5.41 -24.49
C ARG A 83 -17.60 -6.62 -23.87
N GLN A 84 -16.98 -7.78 -23.99
CA GLN A 84 -17.48 -9.03 -23.44
C GLN A 84 -16.43 -9.72 -22.57
N LEU A 85 -16.84 -10.10 -21.36
CA LEU A 85 -16.01 -10.92 -20.47
C LEU A 85 -16.01 -12.36 -20.95
N GLY A 86 -14.83 -12.97 -20.95
CA GLY A 86 -14.59 -14.30 -21.49
C GLY A 86 -14.56 -14.35 -23.01
N GLY A 87 -13.72 -15.22 -23.56
CA GLY A 87 -13.60 -15.44 -25.00
C GLY A 87 -12.44 -14.71 -25.67
N LYS A 88 -12.51 -14.59 -27.00
CA LYS A 88 -11.37 -14.18 -27.84
C LYS A 88 -10.91 -12.74 -27.58
N GLU A 89 -11.83 -11.79 -27.45
CA GLU A 89 -11.50 -10.37 -27.22
C GLU A 89 -10.68 -10.18 -25.93
N GLN A 90 -11.08 -10.85 -24.84
CA GLN A 90 -10.34 -10.83 -23.58
C GLN A 90 -8.94 -11.43 -23.73
N ASN A 91 -8.82 -12.57 -24.38
CA ASN A 91 -7.52 -13.21 -24.59
C ASN A 91 -6.59 -12.32 -25.45
N ASP A 92 -7.12 -11.73 -26.52
CA ASP A 92 -6.39 -10.80 -27.38
C ASP A 92 -5.98 -9.54 -26.59
N TYR A 93 -6.84 -9.01 -25.71
CA TYR A 93 -6.53 -7.87 -24.84
C TYR A 93 -5.39 -8.20 -23.86
N ILE A 94 -5.42 -9.37 -23.21
CA ILE A 94 -4.38 -9.81 -22.26
C ILE A 94 -3.03 -9.84 -22.97
N VAL A 95 -2.96 -10.39 -24.19
CA VAL A 95 -1.72 -10.42 -24.98
C VAL A 95 -1.24 -8.99 -25.29
N VAL A 96 -2.12 -8.11 -25.79
CA VAL A 96 -1.77 -6.71 -26.09
C VAL A 96 -1.29 -5.95 -24.85
N ARG A 97 -1.97 -6.11 -23.72
CA ARG A 97 -1.58 -5.52 -22.42
C ARG A 97 -0.21 -5.99 -21.98
N ASN A 98 0.04 -7.30 -22.02
CA ASN A 98 1.31 -7.89 -21.61
C ASN A 98 2.45 -7.39 -22.51
N HIS A 99 2.20 -7.30 -23.82
CA HIS A 99 3.14 -6.72 -24.77
C HIS A 99 3.49 -5.27 -24.42
N ILE A 100 2.50 -4.40 -24.17
CA ILE A 100 2.74 -3.00 -23.79
C ILE A 100 3.58 -2.90 -22.51
N LEU A 101 3.26 -3.70 -21.49
CA LEU A 101 4.01 -3.75 -20.23
C LEU A 101 5.47 -4.15 -20.47
N ALA A 102 5.71 -5.22 -21.20
CA ALA A 102 7.04 -5.72 -21.50
C ALA A 102 7.87 -4.73 -22.32
N ARG A 103 7.26 -4.12 -23.35
CA ARG A 103 7.91 -3.10 -24.19
C ARG A 103 8.34 -1.91 -23.34
N TRP A 104 7.49 -1.41 -22.45
CA TRP A 104 7.91 -0.35 -21.54
C TRP A 104 9.02 -0.81 -20.57
N ARG A 105 8.88 -2.00 -19.97
CA ARG A 105 9.81 -2.53 -18.96
C ARG A 105 11.22 -2.76 -19.51
N SER A 106 11.31 -3.10 -20.80
CA SER A 106 12.59 -3.25 -21.51
C SER A 106 13.38 -1.94 -21.59
N ASN A 107 12.71 -0.79 -21.76
CA ASN A 107 13.36 0.52 -21.76
C ASN A 107 12.54 1.57 -21.02
N VAL A 108 12.74 1.62 -19.70
CA VAL A 108 12.03 2.54 -18.80
C VAL A 108 12.52 3.98 -18.88
N GLN A 109 13.59 4.26 -19.62
CA GLN A 109 14.18 5.59 -19.78
C GLN A 109 13.53 6.40 -20.91
N VAL A 110 12.69 5.77 -21.72
CA VAL A 110 12.02 6.40 -22.86
C VAL A 110 10.51 6.34 -22.65
N TRP A 111 9.83 7.44 -22.97
CA TRP A 111 8.37 7.47 -22.98
C TRP A 111 7.84 6.54 -24.07
N LEU A 112 7.05 5.54 -23.69
CA LEU A 112 6.40 4.62 -24.63
C LEU A 112 5.14 5.26 -25.18
N SER A 113 5.14 5.65 -26.46
CA SER A 113 3.98 6.22 -27.15
C SER A 113 3.05 5.14 -27.73
N LYS A 114 1.78 5.49 -27.93
CA LYS A 114 0.80 4.63 -28.62
C LYS A 114 1.25 4.30 -30.05
N GLY A 115 1.92 5.24 -30.74
CA GLY A 115 2.47 5.03 -32.07
C GLY A 115 3.48 3.89 -32.14
N GLN A 116 4.42 3.82 -31.17
CA GLN A 116 5.40 2.73 -31.08
C GLN A 116 4.77 1.35 -30.86
N ILE A 117 3.58 1.29 -30.26
CA ILE A 117 2.85 0.02 -30.09
C ILE A 117 2.16 -0.40 -31.39
N LYS A 118 1.62 0.55 -32.17
CA LYS A 118 1.04 0.27 -33.49
C LYS A 118 2.06 -0.24 -34.52
N GLU A 119 3.34 -0.03 -34.27
CA GLU A 119 4.42 -0.58 -35.09
C GLU A 119 4.65 -2.07 -34.87
N THR A 120 4.24 -2.62 -33.71
CA THR A 120 4.44 -4.04 -33.36
C THR A 120 3.17 -4.86 -33.20
N VAL A 121 2.01 -4.21 -33.06
CA VAL A 121 0.71 -4.88 -32.96
C VAL A 121 -0.13 -4.58 -34.20
N SER A 122 -0.78 -5.61 -34.76
CA SER A 122 -1.64 -5.50 -35.94
C SER A 122 -2.75 -4.45 -35.75
N ASN A 123 -3.01 -3.66 -36.81
CA ASN A 123 -4.03 -2.61 -36.81
C ASN A 123 -5.46 -3.13 -36.53
N GLU A 124 -5.72 -4.42 -36.70
CA GLU A 124 -7.01 -5.03 -36.35
C GLU A 124 -7.32 -4.93 -34.84
N TYR A 125 -6.28 -4.81 -34.01
CA TYR A 125 -6.37 -4.68 -32.56
C TYR A 125 -6.31 -3.23 -32.06
N GLU A 126 -6.47 -2.23 -32.94
CA GLU A 126 -6.37 -0.80 -32.61
C GLU A 126 -7.21 -0.41 -31.37
N HIS A 127 -8.43 -0.94 -31.26
CA HIS A 127 -9.32 -0.69 -30.12
C HIS A 127 -8.79 -1.29 -28.80
N LEU A 128 -8.16 -2.47 -28.85
CA LEU A 128 -7.53 -3.11 -27.68
C LEU A 128 -6.23 -2.40 -27.30
N ILE A 129 -5.44 -1.97 -28.29
CA ILE A 129 -4.25 -1.12 -28.06
C ILE A 129 -4.68 0.16 -27.33
N ALA A 130 -5.78 0.79 -27.76
CA ALA A 130 -6.32 1.97 -27.10
C ALA A 130 -6.73 1.71 -25.65
N ALA A 131 -7.55 0.69 -25.42
CA ALA A 131 -8.02 0.33 -24.09
C ALA A 131 -6.87 -0.03 -23.15
N ALA A 132 -5.95 -0.90 -23.57
CA ALA A 132 -4.82 -1.34 -22.76
C ALA A 132 -3.85 -0.20 -22.48
N TYR A 133 -3.47 0.58 -23.49
CA TYR A 133 -2.53 1.69 -23.31
C TYR A 133 -3.09 2.74 -22.35
N GLU A 134 -4.35 3.14 -22.50
CA GLU A 134 -4.99 4.12 -21.63
C GLU A 134 -5.16 3.60 -20.20
N PHE A 135 -5.60 2.35 -20.04
CA PHE A 135 -5.70 1.72 -18.72
C PHE A 135 -4.34 1.69 -18.01
N LEU A 136 -3.28 1.22 -18.68
CA LEU A 136 -1.95 1.11 -18.11
C LEU A 136 -1.34 2.47 -17.79
N LEU A 137 -1.56 3.47 -18.64
CA LEU A 137 -1.03 4.82 -18.46
C LEU A 137 -1.73 5.56 -17.31
N TYR A 138 -3.07 5.56 -17.28
CA TYR A 138 -3.82 6.30 -16.27
C TYR A 138 -3.74 5.66 -14.88
N ASN A 139 -3.52 4.34 -14.79
CA ASN A 139 -3.31 3.65 -13.52
C ASN A 139 -1.83 3.53 -13.11
N GLY A 140 -0.90 4.12 -13.87
CA GLY A 140 0.51 4.23 -13.47
C GLY A 140 1.32 2.94 -13.60
N TYR A 141 0.95 2.05 -14.52
CA TYR A 141 1.72 0.83 -14.83
C TYR A 141 2.83 1.06 -15.85
N ILE A 142 2.68 2.06 -16.72
CA ILE A 142 3.69 2.50 -17.70
C ILE A 142 3.88 4.02 -17.61
N ASN A 143 5.00 4.50 -18.14
CA ASN A 143 5.30 5.94 -18.28
C ASN A 143 5.20 6.77 -16.99
N PHE A 144 5.33 6.12 -15.83
CA PHE A 144 5.40 6.79 -14.54
C PHE A 144 6.83 7.18 -14.18
N GLY A 145 6.98 7.94 -13.10
CA GLY A 145 8.26 8.24 -12.48
C GLY A 145 8.80 9.61 -12.87
N VAL A 146 10.03 9.65 -13.38
CA VAL A 146 10.74 10.90 -13.68
C VAL A 146 10.80 11.25 -15.17
N LEU A 147 10.16 10.45 -16.02
CA LEU A 147 10.08 10.71 -17.45
C LEU A 147 9.28 11.99 -17.73
N LEU A 148 9.77 12.80 -18.67
CA LEU A 148 9.01 13.92 -19.24
C LEU A 148 8.22 13.42 -20.44
N PRO A 149 6.94 13.81 -20.60
CA PRO A 149 6.21 13.58 -21.84
C PRO A 149 6.96 14.20 -23.01
N LEU A 150 7.14 13.46 -24.11
CA LEU A 150 7.76 13.93 -25.35
C LEU A 150 6.88 15.00 -26.02
N THR A 151 6.94 16.26 -25.57
CA THR A 151 6.50 17.51 -26.24
C THR A 151 5.16 17.56 -27.01
N SER A 152 4.33 16.54 -26.97
CA SER A 152 2.93 16.59 -27.35
C SER A 152 2.12 16.59 -26.06
N PRO A 153 1.21 17.55 -25.85
CA PRO A 153 0.21 17.38 -24.80
C PRO A 153 -0.43 16.01 -25.00
N MET A 154 -0.56 15.26 -23.91
CA MET A 154 -1.47 14.11 -23.85
C MET A 154 -2.76 14.50 -24.60
N PRO A 155 -3.29 13.65 -25.50
CA PRO A 155 -4.33 14.06 -26.45
C PRO A 155 -5.49 14.72 -25.71
N GLU A 156 -5.77 16.00 -26.01
CA GLU A 156 -7.02 16.72 -25.75
C GLU A 156 -7.69 16.53 -24.37
N LEU A 157 -6.94 16.28 -23.31
CA LEU A 157 -7.41 16.36 -21.94
C LEU A 157 -6.79 17.58 -21.28
N THR A 158 -7.24 18.77 -21.65
CA THR A 158 -7.12 19.95 -20.80
C THR A 158 -7.99 19.73 -19.56
N ASN A 159 -7.54 18.90 -18.62
CA ASN A 159 -8.18 18.78 -17.32
C ASN A 159 -7.91 20.08 -16.55
N GLU A 160 -8.89 20.98 -16.53
CA GLU A 160 -8.78 22.28 -15.83
C GLU A 160 -8.88 22.17 -14.30
N GLY A 161 -8.78 20.95 -13.74
CA GLY A 161 -8.88 20.72 -12.29
C GLY A 161 -7.62 21.13 -11.53
N SER A 162 -7.82 21.51 -10.28
CA SER A 162 -6.77 21.90 -9.33
C SER A 162 -6.72 20.95 -8.13
N VAL A 163 -5.51 20.60 -7.69
CA VAL A 163 -5.27 19.68 -6.57
C VAL A 163 -4.23 20.25 -5.62
N ILE A 164 -4.57 20.29 -4.34
CA ILE A 164 -3.60 20.54 -3.25
C ILE A 164 -3.15 19.20 -2.69
N ILE A 165 -1.84 18.97 -2.62
CA ILE A 165 -1.27 17.78 -1.98
C ILE A 165 -0.66 18.20 -0.65
N VAL A 166 -1.05 17.54 0.44
CA VAL A 166 -0.49 17.78 1.78
C VAL A 166 0.56 16.70 2.06
N GLY A 167 1.83 17.12 2.06
CA GLY A 167 3.02 16.29 2.27
C GLY A 167 3.81 16.03 0.98
N ALA A 168 5.10 16.31 1.00
CA ALA A 168 6.07 16.06 -0.08
C ALA A 168 6.90 14.78 0.16
N GLY A 169 6.29 13.74 0.72
CA GLY A 169 6.86 12.39 0.77
C GLY A 169 6.72 11.65 -0.57
N LEU A 170 7.17 10.39 -0.65
CA LEU A 170 7.07 9.60 -1.90
C LEU A 170 5.65 9.54 -2.46
N ALA A 171 4.63 9.35 -1.62
CA ALA A 171 3.23 9.31 -2.03
C ALA A 171 2.75 10.64 -2.64
N GLY A 172 3.05 11.76 -1.98
CA GLY A 172 2.68 13.08 -2.49
C GLY A 172 3.43 13.45 -3.76
N LEU A 173 4.72 13.13 -3.85
CA LEU A 173 5.53 13.42 -5.03
C LEU A 173 5.16 12.56 -6.24
N SER A 174 4.87 11.27 -6.05
CA SER A 174 4.42 10.40 -7.14
C SER A 174 3.04 10.83 -7.66
N ALA A 175 2.11 11.16 -6.75
CA ALA A 175 0.81 11.72 -7.12
C ALA A 175 0.96 13.06 -7.87
N ALA A 176 1.83 13.96 -7.40
CA ALA A 176 2.06 15.25 -8.04
C ALA A 176 2.53 15.10 -9.48
N LYS A 177 3.56 14.28 -9.71
CA LYS A 177 4.09 13.99 -11.05
C LYS A 177 3.01 13.42 -11.98
N GLN A 178 2.23 12.46 -11.49
CA GLN A 178 1.19 11.81 -12.27
C GLN A 178 0.00 12.75 -12.57
N LEU A 179 -0.45 13.54 -11.59
CA LEU A 179 -1.52 14.51 -11.80
C LEU A 179 -1.11 15.64 -12.77
N MET A 180 0.13 16.11 -12.68
CA MET A 180 0.66 17.09 -13.62
C MET A 180 0.75 16.52 -15.04
N SER A 181 1.12 15.24 -15.21
CA SER A 181 1.11 14.60 -16.53
C SER A 181 -0.31 14.39 -17.09
N PHE A 182 -1.32 14.32 -16.21
CA PHE A 182 -2.74 14.34 -16.57
C PHE A 182 -3.32 15.74 -16.81
N GLY A 183 -2.51 16.80 -16.71
CA GLY A 183 -2.89 18.18 -16.99
C GLY A 183 -3.44 18.99 -15.81
N PHE A 184 -3.48 18.43 -14.59
CA PHE A 184 -3.98 19.16 -13.42
C PHE A 184 -3.03 20.27 -12.98
N LYS A 185 -3.59 21.34 -12.41
CA LYS A 185 -2.84 22.34 -11.64
C LYS A 185 -2.56 21.79 -10.25
N VAL A 186 -1.29 21.54 -9.92
CA VAL A 186 -0.91 20.90 -8.66
C VAL A 186 -0.01 21.82 -7.84
N ILE A 187 -0.29 21.92 -6.54
CA ILE A 187 0.66 22.44 -5.56
C ILE A 187 0.84 21.44 -4.42
N VAL A 188 2.03 21.41 -3.82
CA VAL A 188 2.35 20.55 -2.67
C VAL A 188 2.68 21.44 -1.46
N LEU A 189 2.02 21.22 -0.33
CA LEU A 189 2.29 21.87 0.94
C LEU A 189 3.07 20.91 1.84
N GLU A 190 4.30 21.28 2.23
CA GLU A 190 5.18 20.46 3.06
C GLU A 190 5.51 21.18 4.37
N GLY A 191 5.24 20.52 5.50
CA GLY A 191 5.47 21.09 6.83
C GLY A 191 6.95 21.31 7.14
N ARG A 192 7.83 20.45 6.60
CA ARG A 192 9.29 20.55 6.77
C ARG A 192 9.90 21.56 5.81
N ASN A 193 11.17 21.90 6.07
CA ASN A 193 12.02 22.66 5.16
C ASN A 193 12.73 21.78 4.10
N ARG A 194 12.23 20.56 3.87
CA ARG A 194 12.78 19.59 2.92
C ARG A 194 11.69 18.64 2.42
N PRO A 195 11.83 18.06 1.21
CA PRO A 195 10.96 16.99 0.76
C PRO A 195 11.43 15.62 1.30
N GLY A 196 10.73 14.56 0.88
CA GLY A 196 11.06 13.16 1.15
C GLY A 196 10.38 12.59 2.38
N GLY A 197 9.99 13.42 3.35
CA GLY A 197 9.35 12.96 4.59
C GLY A 197 10.23 11.95 5.33
N ARG A 198 9.73 10.70 5.42
CA ARG A 198 10.43 9.55 6.02
C ARG A 198 11.48 8.90 5.12
N VAL A 199 11.64 9.34 3.88
CA VAL A 199 12.83 9.05 3.07
C VAL A 199 13.79 10.23 3.25
N TYR A 200 14.81 10.03 4.08
CA TYR A 200 15.70 11.12 4.50
C TYR A 200 17.16 10.67 4.48
N THR A 201 17.89 11.13 3.47
CA THR A 201 19.35 10.98 3.39
C THR A 201 20.01 12.26 3.87
N GLN A 202 21.03 12.15 4.71
CA GLN A 202 21.86 13.26 5.11
C GLN A 202 23.28 13.08 4.60
N LYS A 203 23.86 14.18 4.10
CA LYS A 203 25.30 14.26 3.85
C LYS A 203 26.01 14.49 5.19
N MET A 204 26.74 13.48 5.66
CA MET A 204 27.44 13.48 6.95
C MET A 204 28.95 13.39 6.75
N GLY A 205 29.72 13.89 7.70
CA GLY A 205 31.19 13.86 7.70
C GLY A 205 31.81 15.26 7.58
N ARG A 206 33.06 15.31 7.11
CA ARG A 206 33.84 16.56 6.99
C ARG A 206 34.41 16.71 5.58
N LYS A 207 34.98 17.87 5.26
CA LYS A 207 35.57 18.14 3.94
C LYS A 207 36.57 17.03 3.55
N GLY A 208 36.34 16.40 2.40
CA GLY A 208 37.15 15.27 1.89
C GLY A 208 36.75 13.89 2.41
N GLN A 209 35.82 13.79 3.36
CA GLN A 209 35.32 12.54 3.96
C GLN A 209 33.82 12.68 4.23
N PHE A 210 33.01 12.72 3.17
CA PHE A 210 31.55 12.77 3.26
C PHE A 210 30.93 11.42 2.91
N ALA A 211 29.83 11.09 3.58
CA ALA A 211 28.99 9.94 3.28
C ALA A 211 27.53 10.39 3.16
N ALA A 212 26.79 9.81 2.22
CA ALA A 212 25.34 9.92 2.13
C ALA A 212 24.70 8.81 2.98
N VAL A 213 24.02 9.19 4.06
CA VAL A 213 23.51 8.24 5.06
C VAL A 213 21.99 8.34 5.17
N ASP A 214 21.29 7.22 4.94
CA ASP A 214 19.83 7.15 5.03
C ASP A 214 19.34 6.98 6.48
N LEU A 215 18.84 8.09 7.04
CA LEU A 215 18.25 8.19 8.37
C LEU A 215 16.80 7.68 8.43
N GLY A 216 16.15 7.56 7.27
CA GLY A 216 14.79 7.04 7.11
C GLY A 216 14.77 5.73 6.32
N GLY A 217 13.84 5.59 5.38
CA GLY A 217 13.79 4.44 4.47
C GLY A 217 15.12 4.27 3.69
N SER A 218 15.76 3.10 3.84
CA SER A 218 17.11 2.83 3.32
C SER A 218 17.19 1.66 2.33
N VAL A 219 16.33 0.65 2.46
CA VAL A 219 16.37 -0.58 1.64
C VAL A 219 15.26 -0.57 0.60
N ILE A 220 15.58 -0.91 -0.65
CA ILE A 220 14.61 -1.25 -1.68
C ILE A 220 14.38 -2.77 -1.59
N THR A 221 13.22 -3.18 -1.10
CA THR A 221 12.87 -4.58 -0.85
C THR A 221 12.31 -5.22 -2.12
N GLY A 222 13.14 -6.04 -2.78
CA GLY A 222 12.79 -6.69 -4.04
C GLY A 222 12.85 -5.71 -5.20
N ILE A 223 13.34 -6.14 -6.36
CA ILE A 223 13.55 -5.28 -7.53
C ILE A 223 12.75 -5.67 -8.78
N HIS A 224 12.20 -6.88 -8.86
CA HIS A 224 11.55 -7.36 -10.09
C HIS A 224 10.26 -6.57 -10.41
N ALA A 225 9.44 -6.29 -9.40
CA ALA A 225 8.18 -5.56 -9.53
C ALA A 225 8.26 -4.11 -9.05
N ASN A 226 9.36 -3.75 -8.39
CA ASN A 226 9.41 -2.58 -7.54
C ASN A 226 9.55 -1.29 -8.34
N PRO A 227 8.61 -0.33 -8.21
CA PRO A 227 8.68 0.93 -8.95
C PRO A 227 9.90 1.78 -8.57
N LEU A 228 10.53 1.55 -7.42
CA LEU A 228 11.76 2.25 -7.06
C LEU A 228 12.98 1.70 -7.83
N GLY A 229 12.97 0.41 -8.18
CA GLY A 229 13.96 -0.17 -9.10
C GLY A 229 13.84 0.43 -10.51
N VAL A 230 12.61 0.67 -10.96
CA VAL A 230 12.35 1.46 -12.18
C VAL A 230 12.97 2.85 -12.08
N LEU A 231 12.72 3.59 -11.00
CA LEU A 231 13.26 4.95 -10.84
C LEU A 231 14.79 4.94 -10.83
N ALA A 232 15.41 3.94 -10.20
CA ALA A 232 16.86 3.78 -10.22
C ALA A 232 17.38 3.59 -11.66
N ARG A 233 16.73 2.74 -12.47
CA ARG A 233 17.05 2.55 -13.90
C ARG A 233 16.82 3.82 -14.72
N GLN A 234 15.73 4.54 -14.50
CA GLN A 234 15.44 5.83 -15.15
C GLN A 234 16.54 6.87 -14.88
N LEU A 235 17.11 6.85 -13.68
CA LEU A 235 18.15 7.79 -13.24
C LEU A 235 19.57 7.25 -13.43
N SER A 236 19.71 6.05 -14.00
CA SER A 236 20.99 5.33 -14.15
C SER A 236 21.78 5.27 -12.82
N ILE A 237 21.09 4.97 -11.72
CA ILE A 237 21.69 4.87 -10.39
C ILE A 237 22.00 3.40 -10.10
N PRO A 238 23.27 3.07 -9.81
CA PRO A 238 23.64 1.71 -9.42
C PRO A 238 22.93 1.27 -8.14
N LEU A 239 22.45 0.02 -8.16
CA LEU A 239 21.95 -0.68 -7.00
C LEU A 239 23.02 -1.64 -6.47
N HIS A 240 23.15 -1.71 -5.14
CA HIS A 240 24.01 -2.66 -4.46
C HIS A 240 23.14 -3.70 -3.76
N LYS A 241 23.22 -4.95 -4.22
CA LYS A 241 22.57 -6.09 -3.54
C LYS A 241 23.08 -6.19 -2.11
N VAL A 242 22.17 -6.22 -1.15
CA VAL A 242 22.50 -6.53 0.25
C VAL A 242 23.00 -7.96 0.31
N ARG A 243 24.22 -8.16 0.83
CA ARG A 243 24.82 -9.49 0.98
C ARG A 243 24.13 -10.28 2.08
N ASP A 244 23.96 -11.58 1.86
CA ASP A 244 23.27 -12.49 2.78
C ASP A 244 24.06 -12.75 4.08
N ASN A 245 25.37 -12.46 4.10
CA ASN A 245 26.23 -12.70 5.26
C ASN A 245 25.99 -11.67 6.37
N CYS A 246 25.40 -12.10 7.49
CA CYS A 246 25.18 -11.32 8.70
C CYS A 246 25.74 -12.05 9.94
N PRO A 247 27.05 -11.91 10.26
CA PRO A 247 27.62 -12.55 11.44
C PRO A 247 27.02 -11.96 12.72
N LEU A 248 26.74 -12.82 13.71
CA LEU A 248 26.25 -12.43 15.03
C LEU A 248 27.37 -12.44 16.08
N TYR A 249 27.34 -11.46 16.98
CA TYR A 249 28.28 -11.31 18.08
C TYR A 249 27.56 -11.34 19.43
N LYS A 250 28.15 -12.07 20.38
CA LYS A 250 27.72 -12.09 21.79
C LYS A 250 27.96 -10.72 22.45
N PRO A 251 27.37 -10.46 23.63
CA PRO A 251 27.56 -9.19 24.34
C PRO A 251 29.02 -8.91 24.72
N ASP A 252 29.84 -9.94 24.90
CA ASP A 252 31.28 -9.84 25.16
C ASP A 252 32.12 -9.59 23.89
N GLY A 253 31.49 -9.54 22.71
CA GLY A 253 32.13 -9.33 21.41
C GLY A 253 32.62 -10.61 20.72
N ALA A 254 32.51 -11.78 21.35
CA ALA A 254 32.86 -13.05 20.72
C ALA A 254 31.88 -13.39 19.59
N PRO A 255 32.34 -14.02 18.49
CA PRO A 255 31.43 -14.52 17.46
C PRO A 255 30.53 -15.62 18.01
N VAL A 256 29.28 -15.66 17.57
CA VAL A 256 28.36 -16.77 17.84
C VAL A 256 28.78 -18.01 17.05
N ASP A 257 28.63 -19.20 17.65
CA ASP A 257 28.86 -20.46 16.94
C ASP A 257 27.82 -20.66 15.83
N LYS A 258 28.30 -20.98 14.61
CA LYS A 258 27.43 -21.12 13.44
C LYS A 258 26.41 -22.25 13.58
N GLY A 259 26.73 -23.31 14.30
CA GLY A 259 25.82 -24.44 14.52
C GLY A 259 24.64 -24.04 15.41
N ILE A 260 24.92 -23.30 16.49
CA ILE A 260 23.88 -22.77 17.38
C ILE A 260 23.02 -21.72 16.64
N ASP A 261 23.66 -20.81 15.92
CA ASP A 261 23.00 -19.78 15.11
C ASP A 261 21.98 -20.39 14.14
N THR A 262 22.44 -21.31 13.28
CA THR A 262 21.59 -22.03 12.31
C THR A 262 20.45 -22.80 12.99
N ASN A 263 20.72 -23.41 14.15
CA ASN A 263 19.71 -24.17 14.88
C ASN A 263 18.62 -23.25 15.48
N ILE A 264 19.00 -22.11 16.05
CA ILE A 264 18.04 -21.16 16.62
C ILE A 264 17.24 -20.45 15.54
N GLU A 265 17.85 -20.11 14.42
CA GLU A 265 17.14 -19.60 13.24
C GLU A 265 16.06 -20.60 12.78
N LEU A 266 16.41 -21.89 12.66
CA LEU A 266 15.45 -22.94 12.30
C LEU A 266 14.32 -23.06 13.34
N ILE A 267 14.63 -22.96 14.63
CA ILE A 267 13.63 -23.00 15.71
C ILE A 267 12.68 -21.79 15.62
N HIS A 268 13.21 -20.59 15.40
CA HIS A 268 12.43 -19.37 15.23
C HIS A 268 11.46 -19.50 14.05
N ASN A 269 11.94 -19.94 12.89
CA ASN A 269 11.10 -20.11 11.70
C ASN A 269 10.02 -21.18 11.93
N LYS A 270 10.36 -22.31 12.54
CA LYS A 270 9.38 -23.34 12.92
C LYS A 270 8.34 -22.83 13.91
N MET A 271 8.70 -21.93 14.82
CA MET A 271 7.73 -21.31 15.72
C MET A 271 6.73 -20.46 14.95
N LEU A 272 7.18 -19.65 13.97
CA LEU A 272 6.28 -18.89 13.10
C LEU A 272 5.38 -19.80 12.26
N ASP A 273 5.93 -20.87 11.68
CA ASP A 273 5.13 -21.88 10.97
C ASP A 273 4.02 -22.45 11.87
N LYS A 274 4.35 -22.74 13.14
CA LYS A 274 3.36 -23.23 14.11
C LYS A 274 2.31 -22.19 14.49
N VAL A 275 2.65 -20.89 14.53
CA VAL A 275 1.64 -19.83 14.67
C VAL A 275 0.66 -19.89 13.50
N MET A 276 1.15 -20.02 12.26
CA MET A 276 0.31 -20.10 11.07
C MET A 276 -0.57 -21.36 11.05
N GLU A 277 -0.01 -22.52 11.41
CA GLU A 277 -0.76 -23.78 11.53
C GLU A 277 -1.86 -23.67 12.58
N LEU A 278 -1.56 -23.15 13.79
CA LEU A 278 -2.53 -22.96 14.85
C LEU A 278 -3.64 -21.99 14.42
N ARG A 279 -3.28 -20.88 13.77
CA ARG A 279 -4.23 -19.94 13.19
C ARG A 279 -5.20 -20.64 12.23
N LYS A 280 -4.70 -21.53 11.38
CA LYS A 280 -5.51 -22.30 10.43
C LYS A 280 -6.43 -23.30 11.14
N ILE A 281 -5.92 -24.06 12.11
CA ILE A 281 -6.69 -25.07 12.86
C ILE A 281 -7.81 -24.42 13.67
N MET A 282 -7.55 -23.25 14.26
CA MET A 282 -8.52 -22.53 15.10
C MET A 282 -9.53 -21.70 14.30
N GLY A 283 -9.37 -21.59 12.97
CA GLY A 283 -10.20 -20.70 12.14
C GLY A 283 -9.91 -19.21 12.36
N GLY A 284 -8.70 -18.87 12.81
CA GLY A 284 -8.28 -17.55 13.25
C GLY A 284 -8.00 -17.49 14.76
N PHE A 285 -7.26 -16.47 15.20
CA PHE A 285 -7.17 -16.13 16.62
C PHE A 285 -8.18 -15.03 16.97
N ALA A 286 -8.52 -14.92 18.26
CA ALA A 286 -9.23 -13.75 18.76
C ALA A 286 -8.40 -12.48 18.48
N ASN A 287 -9.07 -11.39 18.14
CA ASN A 287 -8.42 -10.18 17.62
C ASN A 287 -7.52 -9.48 18.64
N ASP A 288 -7.65 -9.77 19.93
CA ASP A 288 -6.85 -9.23 21.03
C ASP A 288 -5.58 -10.06 21.34
N ILE A 289 -5.38 -11.20 20.67
CA ILE A 289 -4.20 -12.05 20.86
C ILE A 289 -3.01 -11.49 20.08
N SER A 290 -1.93 -11.21 20.81
CA SER A 290 -0.68 -10.71 20.21
C SER A 290 0.25 -11.84 19.79
N LEU A 291 1.03 -11.61 18.73
CA LEU A 291 2.01 -12.56 18.20
C LEU A 291 3.03 -12.95 19.28
N GLY A 292 3.50 -11.97 20.06
CA GLY A 292 4.44 -12.20 21.15
C GLY A 292 3.91 -13.15 22.22
N SER A 293 2.61 -13.08 22.54
CA SER A 293 1.99 -14.00 23.52
C SER A 293 1.98 -15.44 23.02
N VAL A 294 1.72 -15.65 21.72
CA VAL A 294 1.72 -16.98 21.10
C VAL A 294 3.13 -17.54 21.01
N LEU A 295 4.10 -16.74 20.55
CA LEU A 295 5.49 -17.16 20.43
C LEU A 295 6.10 -17.56 21.79
N GLU A 296 5.86 -16.77 22.84
CA GLU A 296 6.34 -17.11 24.18
C GLU A 296 5.67 -18.38 24.72
N ARG A 297 4.38 -18.60 24.42
CA ARG A 297 3.69 -19.84 24.78
C ARG A 297 4.26 -21.06 24.07
N LEU A 298 4.54 -20.96 22.76
CA LEU A 298 5.17 -22.02 21.98
C LEU A 298 6.58 -22.34 22.49
N ARG A 299 7.37 -21.31 22.79
CA ARG A 299 8.70 -21.47 23.37
C ARG A 299 8.66 -22.26 24.68
N GLN A 300 7.74 -21.93 25.58
CA GLN A 300 7.54 -22.64 26.85
C GLN A 300 7.08 -24.08 26.64
N LEU A 301 6.10 -24.29 25.75
CA LEU A 301 5.50 -25.61 25.49
C LEU A 301 6.51 -26.60 24.90
N TYR A 302 7.26 -26.17 23.87
CA TYR A 302 8.29 -27.01 23.25
C TYR A 302 9.61 -27.00 24.02
N GLY A 303 9.75 -26.13 25.01
CA GLY A 303 10.93 -26.04 25.84
C GLY A 303 12.18 -25.68 25.05
N VAL A 304 12.08 -24.80 24.06
CA VAL A 304 13.19 -24.35 23.21
C VAL A 304 13.85 -23.08 23.76
N ALA A 305 15.11 -22.84 23.37
CA ALA A 305 15.93 -21.72 23.82
C ALA A 305 15.97 -21.58 25.36
N ARG A 306 16.44 -22.64 26.02
CA ARG A 306 16.49 -22.74 27.50
C ARG A 306 17.81 -22.22 28.06
N SER A 307 18.90 -22.43 27.35
CA SER A 307 20.19 -21.88 27.76
C SER A 307 20.20 -20.36 27.57
N THR A 308 21.04 -19.68 28.34
CA THR A 308 21.18 -18.22 28.24
C THR A 308 21.57 -17.79 26.83
N GLU A 309 22.51 -18.48 26.20
CA GLU A 309 22.98 -18.16 24.84
C GLU A 309 21.89 -18.36 23.78
N GLU A 310 21.19 -19.50 23.80
CA GLU A 310 20.08 -19.74 22.87
C GLU A 310 18.94 -18.73 23.06
N ARG A 311 18.67 -18.32 24.31
CA ARG A 311 17.65 -17.31 24.58
C ARG A 311 18.04 -15.95 24.02
N GLN A 312 19.30 -15.55 24.18
CA GLN A 312 19.82 -14.29 23.61
C GLN A 312 19.75 -14.29 22.08
N LEU A 313 20.05 -15.42 21.44
CA LEU A 313 19.89 -15.59 19.98
C LEU A 313 18.44 -15.52 19.55
N LEU A 314 17.53 -16.22 20.24
CA LEU A 314 16.11 -16.15 19.94
C LEU A 314 15.61 -14.70 20.10
N ASP A 315 16.01 -14.01 21.16
CA ASP A 315 15.67 -12.60 21.36
C ASP A 315 16.20 -11.69 20.24
N TRP A 316 17.34 -12.00 19.62
CA TRP A 316 17.82 -11.29 18.43
C TRP A 316 16.89 -11.48 17.22
N HIS A 317 16.43 -12.71 16.95
CA HIS A 317 15.45 -12.94 15.88
C HIS A 317 14.12 -12.26 16.16
N LEU A 318 13.67 -12.28 17.43
CA LEU A 318 12.46 -11.56 17.84
C LEU A 318 12.63 -10.04 17.67
N ALA A 319 13.80 -9.49 17.97
CA ALA A 319 14.12 -8.09 17.70
C ALA A 319 14.10 -7.76 16.20
N ASN A 320 14.59 -8.69 15.36
CA ASN A 320 14.54 -8.53 13.91
C ASN A 320 13.09 -8.53 13.38
N LEU A 321 12.20 -9.32 13.99
CA LEU A 321 10.76 -9.31 13.69
C LEU A 321 10.09 -8.00 14.14
N GLU A 322 10.48 -7.46 15.31
CA GLU A 322 10.04 -6.13 15.77
C GLU A 322 10.56 -5.01 14.87
N TYR A 323 11.78 -5.15 14.33
CA TYR A 323 12.33 -4.24 13.33
C TYR A 323 11.50 -4.26 12.04
N ALA A 324 11.24 -5.44 11.48
CA ALA A 324 10.48 -5.57 10.24
C ALA A 324 9.09 -4.92 10.34
N ASN A 325 8.43 -5.04 11.49
CA ASN A 325 7.10 -4.48 11.72
C ASN A 325 7.10 -3.08 12.36
N ALA A 326 8.24 -2.59 12.87
CA ALA A 326 8.35 -1.46 13.81
C ALA A 326 7.39 -1.50 15.01
N GLY A 327 6.81 -2.65 15.32
CA GLY A 327 5.88 -2.85 16.43
C GLY A 327 6.50 -3.77 17.48
N CYS A 328 6.12 -3.59 18.75
CA CYS A 328 6.46 -4.54 19.79
C CYS A 328 5.65 -5.83 19.56
N LEU A 329 6.26 -7.01 19.76
CA LEU A 329 5.53 -8.27 19.56
C LEU A 329 4.30 -8.40 20.48
N SER A 330 4.29 -7.69 21.60
CA SER A 330 3.17 -7.60 22.53
C SER A 330 1.94 -6.87 21.97
N ASP A 331 2.10 -6.08 20.90
CA ASP A 331 1.03 -5.32 20.24
C ASP A 331 0.72 -5.83 18.82
N LEU A 332 1.62 -6.59 18.18
CA LEU A 332 1.37 -7.16 16.84
C LEU A 332 0.25 -8.21 16.86
N SER A 333 -0.68 -8.14 15.91
CA SER A 333 -1.79 -9.10 15.78
C SER A 333 -1.28 -10.50 15.41
N ALA A 334 -1.54 -11.51 16.23
CA ALA A 334 -1.21 -12.89 15.86
C ALA A 334 -1.98 -13.37 14.62
N THR A 335 -3.15 -12.76 14.33
CA THR A 335 -4.00 -13.14 13.20
C THR A 335 -3.54 -12.52 11.88
N TYR A 336 -3.04 -11.29 11.91
CA TYR A 336 -2.91 -10.46 10.70
C TYR A 336 -1.56 -9.75 10.53
N TRP A 337 -0.54 -10.04 11.35
CA TRP A 337 0.76 -9.36 11.24
C TRP A 337 1.46 -9.57 9.88
N ASP A 338 1.27 -10.72 9.26
CA ASP A 338 1.86 -11.21 7.99
C ASP A 338 0.87 -11.12 6.81
N GLN A 339 -0.14 -10.25 6.90
CA GLN A 339 -1.21 -10.21 5.89
C GLN A 339 -0.77 -9.68 4.51
N ASP A 340 0.40 -9.05 4.44
CA ASP A 340 1.04 -8.54 3.23
C ASP A 340 2.08 -9.50 2.61
N ASP A 341 2.50 -10.56 3.31
CA ASP A 341 3.46 -11.56 2.80
C ASP A 341 3.11 -12.11 1.40
N PRO A 342 1.84 -12.42 1.05
CA PRO A 342 1.50 -12.92 -0.29
C PRO A 342 1.80 -11.94 -1.42
N TYR A 343 2.05 -10.67 -1.12
CA TYR A 343 2.32 -9.61 -2.08
C TYR A 343 3.80 -9.22 -2.15
N GLU A 344 4.69 -9.89 -1.40
CA GLU A 344 6.12 -9.56 -1.38
C GLU A 344 6.71 -9.47 -2.80
N MET A 345 7.47 -8.41 -3.05
CA MET A 345 8.12 -8.21 -4.34
C MET A 345 9.38 -9.07 -4.45
N GLY A 346 9.44 -9.92 -5.48
CA GLY A 346 10.60 -10.76 -5.73
C GLY A 346 11.87 -10.00 -6.16
N GLY A 347 12.98 -10.72 -6.13
CA GLY A 347 14.31 -10.22 -6.49
C GLY A 347 15.11 -9.75 -5.29
N ASP A 348 16.33 -9.28 -5.53
CA ASP A 348 17.26 -8.90 -4.47
C ASP A 348 16.79 -7.66 -3.69
N HIS A 349 17.11 -7.61 -2.40
CA HIS A 349 17.05 -6.38 -1.62
C HIS A 349 18.29 -5.53 -1.92
N CYS A 350 18.10 -4.24 -2.14
CA CYS A 350 19.18 -3.36 -2.61
C CYS A 350 19.29 -2.06 -1.82
N PHE A 351 20.53 -1.59 -1.67
CA PHE A 351 20.83 -0.20 -1.33
C PHE A 351 21.04 0.63 -2.60
N LEU A 352 20.69 1.91 -2.54
CA LEU A 352 20.86 2.84 -3.65
C LEU A 352 22.12 3.69 -3.48
N ALA A 353 23.00 3.69 -4.49
CA ALA A 353 24.25 4.43 -4.44
C ALA A 353 24.04 5.95 -4.31
N GLY A 354 24.58 6.55 -3.26
CA GLY A 354 24.41 7.97 -2.89
C GLY A 354 23.14 8.26 -2.08
N GLY A 355 22.43 7.23 -1.63
CA GLY A 355 21.26 7.32 -0.75
C GLY A 355 19.95 7.70 -1.45
N ASN A 356 18.83 7.35 -0.81
CA ASN A 356 17.49 7.43 -1.42
C ASN A 356 17.01 8.86 -1.73
N TRP A 357 17.68 9.89 -1.21
CA TRP A 357 17.47 11.29 -1.59
C TRP A 357 17.57 11.52 -3.10
N ARG A 358 18.36 10.74 -3.83
CA ARG A 358 18.46 10.87 -5.29
C ARG A 358 17.10 10.65 -5.99
N LEU A 359 16.31 9.70 -5.48
CA LEU A 359 14.94 9.46 -5.96
C LEU A 359 14.03 10.66 -5.65
N ILE A 360 14.09 11.15 -4.41
CA ILE A 360 13.30 12.31 -3.96
C ILE A 360 13.63 13.56 -4.79
N LYS A 361 14.92 13.85 -4.97
CA LYS A 361 15.38 15.01 -5.72
C LYS A 361 14.82 15.00 -7.15
N ALA A 362 14.87 13.86 -7.83
CA ALA A 362 14.36 13.73 -9.19
C ALA A 362 12.83 13.86 -9.27
N LEU A 363 12.10 13.32 -8.28
CA LEU A 363 10.65 13.47 -8.20
C LEU A 363 10.21 14.90 -7.86
N CYS A 364 11.05 15.71 -7.20
CA CYS A 364 10.75 17.12 -6.95
C CYS A 364 10.90 18.01 -8.19
N GLU A 365 11.63 17.58 -9.22
CA GLU A 365 11.94 18.42 -10.38
C GLU A 365 10.66 18.86 -11.11
N GLY A 366 10.46 20.17 -11.26
CA GLY A 366 9.28 20.75 -11.89
C GLY A 366 7.99 20.73 -11.05
N VAL A 367 8.00 20.19 -9.81
CA VAL A 367 6.83 20.16 -8.94
C VAL A 367 6.76 21.45 -8.09
N PRO A 368 5.63 22.19 -8.05
CA PRO A 368 5.47 23.35 -7.19
C PRO A 368 5.31 22.96 -5.70
N ILE A 369 6.41 22.99 -4.94
CA ILE A 369 6.42 22.60 -3.52
C ILE A 369 6.64 23.84 -2.64
N PHE A 370 5.76 24.04 -1.67
CA PHE A 370 5.85 25.08 -0.64
C PHE A 370 6.27 24.47 0.70
N TYR A 371 7.52 24.71 1.08
CA TYR A 371 8.11 24.23 2.34
C TYR A 371 7.76 25.12 3.54
N GLY A 372 7.89 24.57 4.75
CA GLY A 372 7.57 25.27 5.99
C GLY A 372 6.06 25.59 6.13
N LYS A 373 5.20 24.85 5.42
CA LYS A 373 3.75 25.02 5.41
C LYS A 373 3.08 23.91 6.20
N THR A 374 2.95 24.13 7.51
CA THR A 374 2.26 23.19 8.39
C THR A 374 0.76 23.39 8.24
N VAL A 375 0.07 22.41 7.69
CA VAL A 375 -1.38 22.45 7.51
C VAL A 375 -2.07 22.24 8.86
N ASP A 376 -2.96 23.15 9.23
CA ASP A 376 -3.71 23.11 10.49
C ASP A 376 -5.14 22.61 10.27
N THR A 377 -5.77 23.00 9.17
CA THR A 377 -7.17 22.65 8.86
C THR A 377 -7.33 22.32 7.39
N ILE A 378 -8.11 21.28 7.09
CA ILE A 378 -8.58 20.94 5.75
C ILE A 378 -10.10 21.05 5.74
N ARG A 379 -10.62 22.07 5.05
CA ARG A 379 -12.05 22.24 4.76
C ARG A 379 -12.37 21.60 3.42
N TYR A 380 -13.45 20.83 3.36
CA TYR A 380 -13.90 20.20 2.12
C TYR A 380 -15.42 20.18 2.01
N GLY A 381 -15.92 20.38 0.79
CA GLY A 381 -17.36 20.40 0.52
C GLY A 381 -17.68 20.32 -0.97
N HIS A 382 -18.94 20.56 -1.31
CA HIS A 382 -19.39 20.49 -2.71
C HIS A 382 -18.68 21.50 -3.63
N ASP A 383 -18.36 22.69 -3.11
CA ASP A 383 -17.74 23.79 -3.85
C ASP A 383 -16.21 23.67 -4.00
N GLY A 384 -15.59 22.62 -3.44
CA GLY A 384 -14.14 22.42 -3.47
C GLY A 384 -13.54 22.24 -2.09
N VAL A 385 -12.28 22.61 -1.95
CA VAL A 385 -11.48 22.46 -0.73
C VAL A 385 -10.73 23.74 -0.39
N ALA A 386 -10.53 23.97 0.91
CA ALA A 386 -9.68 25.03 1.43
C ALA A 386 -8.73 24.46 2.49
N VAL A 387 -7.43 24.61 2.26
CA VAL A 387 -6.36 24.13 3.15
C VAL A 387 -5.73 25.33 3.85
N ILE A 388 -5.78 25.32 5.18
CA ILE A 388 -5.36 26.44 6.03
C ILE A 388 -3.99 26.14 6.63
N VAL A 389 -3.08 27.11 6.49
CA VAL A 389 -1.70 27.10 7.00
C VAL A 389 -1.46 28.42 7.73
N GLY A 390 -1.59 28.42 9.06
CA GLY A 390 -1.63 29.66 9.83
C GLY A 390 -2.73 30.61 9.34
N GLU A 391 -2.36 31.79 8.87
CA GLU A 391 -3.27 32.79 8.31
C GLU A 391 -3.51 32.63 6.79
N GLN A 392 -2.79 31.71 6.14
CA GLN A 392 -2.88 31.50 4.69
C GLN A 392 -3.94 30.45 4.35
N VAL A 393 -4.71 30.71 3.29
CA VAL A 393 -5.71 29.78 2.76
C VAL A 393 -5.35 29.44 1.32
N PHE A 394 -5.28 28.15 1.03
CA PHE A 394 -5.07 27.60 -0.31
C PHE A 394 -6.34 26.90 -0.76
N GLU A 395 -6.87 27.28 -1.92
CA GLU A 395 -8.12 26.72 -2.47
C GLU A 395 -7.86 25.88 -3.72
N ALA A 396 -8.64 24.82 -3.88
CA ALA A 396 -8.60 23.94 -5.06
C ALA A 396 -9.90 23.15 -5.20
N ASP A 397 -10.02 22.36 -6.26
CA ASP A 397 -11.17 21.47 -6.48
C ASP A 397 -11.11 20.23 -5.58
N MET A 398 -9.89 19.74 -5.31
CA MET A 398 -9.63 18.52 -4.54
C MET A 398 -8.36 18.65 -3.69
N VAL A 399 -8.28 17.87 -2.61
CA VAL A 399 -7.09 17.75 -1.77
C VAL A 399 -6.69 16.28 -1.62
N LEU A 400 -5.39 16.00 -1.72
CA LEU A 400 -4.79 14.70 -1.40
C LEU A 400 -4.00 14.82 -0.10
N CYS A 401 -4.46 14.16 0.95
CA CYS A 401 -3.79 14.10 2.23
C CYS A 401 -2.81 12.91 2.26
N THR A 402 -1.50 13.19 2.42
CA THR A 402 -0.46 12.16 2.48
C THR A 402 0.34 12.15 3.79
N VAL A 403 -0.22 12.80 4.82
CA VAL A 403 0.45 12.88 6.12
C VAL A 403 0.57 11.50 6.77
N PRO A 404 1.63 11.23 7.56
CA PRO A 404 1.79 9.94 8.23
C PRO A 404 0.63 9.60 9.16
N LEU A 405 0.36 8.30 9.35
CA LEU A 405 -0.68 7.84 10.27
C LEU A 405 -0.50 8.40 11.69
N GLY A 406 0.73 8.54 12.18
CA GLY A 406 1.00 9.18 13.48
C GLY A 406 0.47 10.61 13.59
N VAL A 407 0.53 11.40 12.52
CA VAL A 407 -0.03 12.77 12.45
C VAL A 407 -1.56 12.71 12.54
N LEU A 408 -2.20 11.78 11.84
CA LEU A 408 -3.66 11.56 11.91
C LEU A 408 -4.09 11.13 13.32
N LYS A 409 -3.34 10.22 13.96
CA LYS A 409 -3.61 9.76 15.34
C LYS A 409 -3.44 10.87 16.38
N LYS A 410 -2.51 11.81 16.15
CA LYS A 410 -2.34 12.99 17.01
C LYS A 410 -3.37 14.08 16.77
N ARG A 411 -4.18 13.98 15.71
CA ARG A 411 -5.24 14.94 15.34
C ARG A 411 -4.73 16.38 15.27
N THR A 412 -3.50 16.56 14.78
CA THR A 412 -2.91 17.89 14.61
C THR A 412 -3.53 18.66 13.45
N ILE A 413 -4.15 17.94 12.50
CA ILE A 413 -4.93 18.53 11.40
C ILE A 413 -6.42 18.38 11.72
N ARG A 414 -7.14 19.49 11.67
CA ARG A 414 -8.60 19.52 11.79
C ARG A 414 -9.25 19.29 10.42
N PHE A 415 -10.22 18.40 10.36
CA PHE A 415 -11.04 18.18 9.17
C PHE A 415 -12.41 18.84 9.36
N GLU A 416 -12.83 19.63 8.37
CA GLU A 416 -14.10 20.36 8.42
C GLU A 416 -14.91 20.10 7.13
N PRO A 417 -16.00 19.30 7.18
CA PRO A 417 -16.53 18.59 8.35
C PRO A 417 -15.58 17.48 8.86
N GLU A 418 -15.89 16.96 10.05
CA GLU A 418 -15.12 15.86 10.67
C GLU A 418 -15.08 14.61 9.77
N LEU A 419 -14.00 13.83 9.87
CA LEU A 419 -13.87 12.58 9.12
C LEU A 419 -14.97 11.58 9.48
N PRO A 420 -15.40 10.71 8.55
CA PRO A 420 -16.38 9.67 8.84
C PRO A 420 -15.95 8.77 10.00
N GLY A 421 -16.90 8.41 10.88
CA GLY A 421 -16.61 7.63 12.09
C GLY A 421 -15.88 6.30 11.82
N ARG A 422 -16.17 5.63 10.70
CA ARG A 422 -15.45 4.41 10.28
C ARG A 422 -13.97 4.66 10.03
N LYS A 423 -13.62 5.80 9.41
CA LYS A 423 -12.24 6.21 9.14
C LYS A 423 -11.50 6.60 10.42
N LEU A 424 -12.14 7.36 11.31
CA LEU A 424 -11.60 7.67 12.64
C LEU A 424 -11.30 6.40 13.44
N ALA A 425 -12.23 5.43 13.44
CA ALA A 425 -12.04 4.18 14.14
C ALA A 425 -10.89 3.34 13.55
N ALA A 426 -10.69 3.35 12.24
CA ALA A 426 -9.52 2.71 11.60
C ALA A 426 -8.20 3.40 12.01
N ILE A 427 -8.14 4.73 11.97
CA ILE A 427 -6.98 5.51 12.45
C ILE A 427 -6.63 5.14 13.90
N GLU A 428 -7.64 4.95 14.76
CA GLU A 428 -7.41 4.55 16.15
C GLU A 428 -6.96 3.08 16.32
N ARG A 429 -7.51 2.18 15.50
CA ARG A 429 -7.16 0.75 15.52
C ARG A 429 -5.79 0.44 14.93
N MET A 430 -5.33 1.12 13.90
CA MET A 430 -4.05 0.81 13.27
C MET A 430 -2.87 1.09 14.20
N GLY A 431 -1.84 0.24 14.13
CA GLY A 431 -0.59 0.44 14.83
C GLY A 431 0.30 1.43 14.08
N PHE A 432 1.02 2.28 14.81
CA PHE A 432 2.04 3.15 14.22
C PHE A 432 3.32 3.01 15.03
N GLY A 433 4.26 2.29 14.42
CA GLY A 433 5.46 1.78 15.05
C GLY A 433 6.56 2.79 15.23
N LEU A 434 7.66 2.32 15.82
CA LEU A 434 8.87 3.10 16.01
C LEU A 434 10.13 2.27 15.74
N LEU A 435 10.99 2.82 14.90
CA LEU A 435 12.34 2.36 14.61
C LEU A 435 13.25 3.60 14.57
N ASN A 436 14.34 3.56 15.31
CA ASN A 436 15.37 4.60 15.28
C ASN A 436 16.72 4.07 14.81
N LYS A 437 17.58 5.01 14.41
CA LYS A 437 18.90 4.76 13.85
C LYS A 437 19.94 5.62 14.56
N VAL A 438 21.11 5.05 14.79
CA VAL A 438 22.33 5.78 15.12
C VAL A 438 23.25 5.73 13.91
N ALA A 439 23.27 6.81 13.14
CA ALA A 439 24.15 6.98 11.99
C ALA A 439 25.50 7.53 12.43
N MET A 440 26.59 6.90 11.99
CA MET A 440 27.96 7.23 12.38
C MET A 440 28.85 7.26 11.13
N VAL A 441 29.63 8.32 10.95
CA VAL A 441 30.67 8.40 9.91
C VAL A 441 32.03 8.34 10.58
N PHE A 442 32.88 7.40 10.16
CA PHE A 442 34.21 7.18 10.72
C PHE A 442 35.34 7.67 9.79
N PRO A 443 36.59 7.80 10.30
CA PRO A 443 37.73 8.14 9.48
C PRO A 443 38.11 7.09 8.42
N HIS A 444 37.84 5.81 8.68
CA HIS A 444 38.09 4.69 7.78
C HIS A 444 37.15 3.52 8.13
N VAL A 445 37.00 2.58 7.20
CA VAL A 445 36.25 1.33 7.42
C VAL A 445 37.11 0.39 8.28
N PHE A 446 36.63 0.05 9.48
CA PHE A 446 37.32 -0.89 10.38
C PHE A 446 36.59 -2.24 10.49
N TRP A 447 35.35 -2.33 10.02
CA TRP A 447 34.50 -3.53 10.12
C TRP A 447 34.69 -4.54 8.98
N GLY A 448 35.45 -4.19 7.94
CA GLY A 448 35.67 -5.01 6.74
C GLY A 448 34.85 -4.53 5.54
N GLU A 449 35.40 -4.69 4.33
CA GLU A 449 34.78 -4.18 3.10
C GLU A 449 33.69 -5.12 2.53
N ASP A 450 33.70 -6.39 2.94
CA ASP A 450 32.80 -7.45 2.46
C ASP A 450 31.56 -7.66 3.34
N LEU A 451 31.37 -6.83 4.37
CA LEU A 451 30.25 -6.90 5.31
C LEU A 451 29.28 -5.73 5.11
N ASP A 452 28.06 -6.05 4.69
CA ASP A 452 26.96 -5.08 4.62
C ASP A 452 26.17 -5.04 5.93
N THR A 453 26.12 -6.16 6.66
CA THR A 453 25.37 -6.27 7.91
C THR A 453 26.11 -7.11 8.95
N PHE A 454 25.87 -6.84 10.24
CA PHE A 454 26.22 -7.74 11.34
C PHE A 454 25.33 -7.47 12.56
N GLY A 455 25.10 -8.49 13.38
CA GLY A 455 24.22 -8.42 14.54
C GLY A 455 24.95 -8.51 15.86
N CYS A 456 24.32 -7.98 16.92
CA CYS A 456 24.79 -8.10 18.30
C CYS A 456 23.65 -8.59 19.20
N LEU A 457 23.94 -9.60 20.01
CA LEU A 457 23.00 -10.12 21.00
C LEU A 457 22.90 -9.20 22.20
N SER A 458 21.75 -9.19 22.86
CA SER A 458 21.54 -8.45 24.12
C SER A 458 21.54 -9.41 25.31
N GLU A 459 22.10 -9.00 26.45
CA GLU A 459 21.99 -9.74 27.70
C GLU A 459 20.56 -9.74 28.28
N HIS A 460 19.76 -8.74 27.91
CA HIS A 460 18.44 -8.53 28.48
C HIS A 460 17.37 -8.49 27.37
N SER A 461 16.32 -9.29 27.53
CA SER A 461 15.22 -9.41 26.55
C SER A 461 14.48 -8.10 26.32
N ASN A 462 14.31 -7.26 27.35
CA ASN A 462 13.69 -5.93 27.23
C ASN A 462 14.56 -4.90 26.47
N LYS A 463 15.83 -5.23 26.22
CA LYS A 463 16.77 -4.42 25.41
C LYS A 463 17.16 -5.11 24.11
N ARG A 464 16.49 -6.20 23.73
CA ARG A 464 16.84 -7.01 22.55
C ARG A 464 16.94 -6.21 21.24
N GLY A 465 16.16 -5.15 21.11
CA GLY A 465 16.15 -4.29 19.93
C GLY A 465 17.18 -3.17 19.96
N GLU A 466 17.99 -3.03 21.01
CA GLU A 466 18.96 -1.94 21.12
C GLU A 466 20.28 -2.28 20.44
N PHE A 467 20.60 -1.58 19.34
CA PHE A 467 21.84 -1.79 18.57
C PHE A 467 22.02 -3.24 18.12
N PHE A 468 20.91 -3.94 17.89
CA PHE A 468 20.91 -5.37 17.60
C PHE A 468 21.42 -5.68 16.19
N LEU A 469 21.33 -4.72 15.25
CA LEU A 469 21.73 -4.87 13.85
C LEU A 469 22.46 -3.61 13.38
N PHE A 470 23.56 -3.80 12.67
CA PHE A 470 24.38 -2.75 12.07
C PHE A 470 24.40 -2.88 10.55
N TYR A 471 24.30 -1.75 9.85
CA TYR A 471 24.48 -1.65 8.40
C TYR A 471 25.77 -0.91 8.04
N GLY A 472 26.66 -1.61 7.33
CA GLY A 472 27.86 -1.07 6.71
C GLY A 472 27.54 -0.48 5.33
N ASN A 473 27.33 0.83 5.27
CA ASN A 473 26.92 1.51 4.04
C ASN A 473 28.11 2.03 3.23
N HIS A 474 29.35 1.59 3.48
CA HIS A 474 30.54 2.12 2.82
C HIS A 474 30.56 1.87 1.31
N THR A 475 29.89 0.81 0.84
CA THR A 475 29.77 0.47 -0.58
C THR A 475 28.92 1.47 -1.37
N VAL A 476 27.93 2.09 -0.73
CA VAL A 476 26.94 2.96 -1.41
C VAL A 476 26.98 4.41 -0.96
N SER A 477 27.46 4.71 0.24
CA SER A 477 27.38 6.06 0.82
C SER A 477 28.50 7.00 0.33
N GLY A 478 29.59 6.46 -0.24
CA GLY A 478 30.77 7.22 -0.63
C GLY A 478 31.75 7.52 0.52
N GLY A 479 31.52 7.00 1.73
CA GLY A 479 32.42 7.14 2.88
C GLY A 479 32.24 6.02 3.91
N ALA A 480 33.04 6.00 4.98
CA ALA A 480 32.96 4.97 6.02
C ALA A 480 31.76 5.22 6.96
N ALA A 481 30.55 4.92 6.49
CA ALA A 481 29.31 5.06 7.24
C ALA A 481 28.82 3.73 7.82
N LEU A 482 28.48 3.74 9.10
CA LEU A 482 27.87 2.63 9.83
C LEU A 482 26.57 3.12 10.49
N ILE A 483 25.51 2.33 10.41
CA ILE A 483 24.21 2.63 11.02
C ILE A 483 23.85 1.52 12.01
N ALA A 484 23.60 1.86 13.27
CA ALA A 484 23.02 0.92 14.25
C ALA A 484 21.50 1.09 14.33
N LEU A 485 20.75 0.00 14.35
CA LEU A 485 19.29 0.01 14.44
C LEU A 485 18.81 -0.13 15.89
N VAL A 486 17.67 0.50 16.19
CA VAL A 486 17.01 0.45 17.50
C VAL A 486 15.51 0.19 17.30
N ALA A 487 15.04 -1.01 17.68
CA ALA A 487 13.68 -1.49 17.45
C ALA A 487 12.96 -1.92 18.75
N GLY A 488 11.66 -2.23 18.64
CA GLY A 488 10.85 -2.74 19.76
C GLY A 488 10.76 -1.77 20.94
N GLU A 489 10.68 -2.31 22.15
CA GLU A 489 10.61 -1.52 23.41
C GLU A 489 11.82 -0.60 23.58
N ALA A 490 13.00 -1.04 23.11
CA ALA A 490 14.22 -0.24 23.17
C ALA A 490 14.10 1.08 22.37
N ALA A 491 13.38 1.08 21.25
CA ALA A 491 13.16 2.29 20.45
C ALA A 491 12.35 3.35 21.22
N GLN A 492 11.41 2.93 22.07
CA GLN A 492 10.61 3.84 22.89
C GLN A 492 11.44 4.46 24.02
N MET A 493 12.29 3.66 24.67
CA MET A 493 13.22 4.16 25.69
C MET A 493 14.29 5.09 25.08
N PHE A 494 14.72 4.80 23.86
CA PHE A 494 15.71 5.57 23.11
C PHE A 494 15.27 7.02 22.88
N GLU A 495 13.98 7.27 22.61
CA GLU A 495 13.41 8.62 22.38
C GLU A 495 13.57 9.58 23.55
N ASN A 496 13.79 9.09 24.77
CA ASN A 496 13.98 9.90 25.98
C ASN A 496 15.41 9.85 26.53
N SER A 497 16.30 9.09 25.88
CA SER A 497 17.68 8.91 26.33
C SER A 497 18.60 10.03 25.84
N ASP A 498 19.64 10.37 26.62
CA ASP A 498 20.63 11.36 26.22
C ASP A 498 21.50 10.88 25.03
N PRO A 499 21.71 11.68 23.97
CA PRO A 499 22.50 11.28 22.80
C PRO A 499 23.96 10.88 23.12
N SER A 500 24.62 11.52 24.09
CA SER A 500 26.01 11.21 24.44
C SER A 500 26.12 9.85 25.11
N MET A 501 25.14 9.49 25.95
CA MET A 501 25.02 8.16 26.54
C MET A 501 24.77 7.08 25.48
N LEU A 502 23.88 7.35 24.52
CA LEU A 502 23.61 6.43 23.41
C LEU A 502 24.87 6.20 22.56
N LEU A 503 25.62 7.26 22.27
CA LEU A 503 26.89 7.18 21.56
C LEU A 503 27.92 6.34 22.33
N HIS A 504 28.07 6.59 23.63
CA HIS A 504 28.99 5.81 24.46
C HIS A 504 28.63 4.32 24.44
N ARG A 505 27.34 3.98 24.53
CA ARG A 505 26.86 2.59 24.53
C ARG A 505 27.09 1.90 23.19
N VAL A 506 26.75 2.53 22.06
CA VAL A 506 26.99 1.92 20.74
C VAL A 506 28.49 1.76 20.45
N LEU A 507 29.33 2.73 20.86
CA LEU A 507 30.78 2.60 20.72
C LEU A 507 31.35 1.52 21.63
N SER A 508 30.77 1.30 22.82
CA SER A 508 31.16 0.20 23.70
C SER A 508 30.90 -1.16 23.04
N VAL A 509 29.76 -1.32 22.35
CA VAL A 509 29.45 -2.54 21.58
C VAL A 509 30.49 -2.75 20.47
N LEU A 510 30.74 -1.72 19.65
CA LEU A 510 31.71 -1.80 18.57
C LEU A 510 33.14 -2.10 19.08
N ARG A 511 33.58 -1.41 20.13
CA ARG A 511 34.90 -1.65 20.75
C ARG A 511 34.99 -3.05 21.34
N GLY A 512 33.92 -3.57 21.94
CA GLY A 512 33.85 -4.95 22.43
C GLY A 512 34.05 -5.98 21.32
N ILE A 513 33.46 -5.76 20.13
CA ILE A 513 33.59 -6.67 18.98
C ILE A 513 34.98 -6.61 18.34
N TYR A 514 35.56 -5.42 18.19
CA TYR A 514 36.73 -5.21 17.32
C TYR A 514 38.07 -5.09 18.08
N ASN A 515 38.10 -4.56 19.30
CA ASN A 515 39.36 -4.44 20.05
C ASN A 515 40.01 -5.81 20.35
N PRO A 516 39.26 -6.87 20.74
CA PRO A 516 39.86 -8.20 20.94
C PRO A 516 40.46 -8.81 19.66
N LYS A 517 40.05 -8.33 18.48
CA LYS A 517 40.61 -8.71 17.18
C LYS A 517 41.86 -7.90 16.80
N GLY A 518 42.34 -7.04 17.70
CA GLY A 518 43.46 -6.12 17.44
C GLY A 518 43.10 -4.92 16.56
N ILE A 519 41.80 -4.66 16.35
CA ILE A 519 41.31 -3.56 15.51
C ILE A 519 40.86 -2.42 16.43
N ASN A 520 41.55 -1.29 16.34
CA ASN A 520 41.19 -0.09 17.10
C ASN A 520 39.99 0.61 16.47
N VAL A 521 38.90 0.77 17.23
CA VAL A 521 37.69 1.50 16.79
C VAL A 521 37.87 3.01 17.05
N PRO A 522 38.01 3.84 16.00
CA PRO A 522 38.17 5.29 16.16
C PRO A 522 36.86 5.94 16.61
N ASP A 523 36.95 7.15 17.16
CA ASP A 523 35.77 7.98 17.36
C ASP A 523 35.19 8.42 16.00
N PRO A 524 33.84 8.50 15.88
CA PRO A 524 33.19 8.95 14.67
C PRO A 524 33.43 10.44 14.41
N ILE A 525 33.61 10.80 13.15
CA ILE A 525 33.69 12.19 12.67
C ILE A 525 32.38 12.94 12.95
N GLN A 526 31.25 12.26 12.72
CA GLN A 526 29.92 12.82 12.95
C GLN A 526 28.95 11.69 13.28
N THR A 527 28.01 11.99 14.18
CA THR A 527 26.96 11.07 14.60
C THR A 527 25.60 11.75 14.60
N ILE A 528 24.56 10.99 14.29
CA ILE A 528 23.16 11.43 14.35
C ILE A 528 22.31 10.29 14.90
N CYS A 529 21.54 10.60 15.94
CA CYS A 529 20.50 9.72 16.47
C CYS A 529 19.15 10.20 15.96
N THR A 530 18.40 9.35 15.25
CA THR A 530 17.05 9.72 14.81
C THR A 530 16.07 9.66 15.97
N ARG A 531 15.01 10.47 15.89
CA ARG A 531 13.91 10.53 16.86
C ARG A 531 12.58 10.65 16.15
N TRP A 532 12.19 9.58 15.46
CA TRP A 532 10.99 9.58 14.62
C TRP A 532 9.70 9.70 15.45
N GLY A 533 9.71 9.22 16.70
CA GLY A 533 8.57 9.32 17.63
C GLY A 533 8.34 10.74 18.13
N GLY A 534 9.42 11.49 18.38
CA GLY A 534 9.36 12.91 18.74
C GLY A 534 9.19 13.87 17.57
N ASP A 535 9.29 13.40 16.32
CA ASP A 535 9.16 14.23 15.13
C ASP A 535 7.69 14.66 14.88
N PRO A 536 7.37 15.97 14.91
CA PRO A 536 5.98 16.45 14.83
C PRO A 536 5.32 16.23 13.46
N PHE A 537 6.09 15.88 12.43
CA PHE A 537 5.59 15.58 11.09
C PHE A 537 5.61 14.08 10.79
N SER A 538 5.78 13.23 11.81
CA SER A 538 5.72 11.77 11.67
C SER A 538 5.03 11.12 12.86
N TYR A 539 5.49 11.38 14.08
CA TYR A 539 5.08 10.71 15.33
C TYR A 539 5.28 9.18 15.33
N GLY A 540 6.34 8.71 14.68
CA GLY A 540 6.65 7.28 14.51
C GLY A 540 7.34 6.98 13.19
N SER A 541 7.64 5.71 12.94
CA SER A 541 8.34 5.23 11.75
C SER A 541 7.38 4.78 10.65
N TYR A 542 6.60 3.71 10.85
CA TYR A 542 5.68 3.14 9.86
C TYR A 542 4.58 2.30 10.51
N SER A 543 3.48 2.05 9.78
CA SER A 543 2.33 1.34 10.34
C SER A 543 2.56 -0.16 10.47
N HIS A 544 1.80 -0.80 11.36
CA HIS A 544 1.70 -2.26 11.47
C HIS A 544 0.28 -2.66 11.86
N VAL A 545 -0.04 -3.94 11.68
CA VAL A 545 -1.33 -4.49 12.12
C VAL A 545 -1.23 -4.85 13.60
N ARG A 546 -1.68 -3.93 14.47
CA ARG A 546 -1.77 -4.21 15.91
C ARG A 546 -2.97 -5.09 16.24
N VAL A 547 -3.01 -5.63 17.45
CA VAL A 547 -4.19 -6.29 18.01
C VAL A 547 -5.43 -5.41 17.84
N GLN A 548 -6.56 -6.04 17.54
CA GLN A 548 -7.85 -5.43 17.20
C GLN A 548 -7.92 -4.75 15.82
N SER A 549 -6.81 -4.67 15.07
CA SER A 549 -6.78 -4.17 13.69
C SER A 549 -6.72 -5.31 12.67
N SER A 550 -6.84 -4.97 11.39
CA SER A 550 -6.72 -5.89 10.26
C SER A 550 -6.30 -5.14 9.00
N GLY A 551 -5.97 -5.87 7.94
CA GLY A 551 -5.73 -5.30 6.61
C GLY A 551 -6.81 -4.35 6.09
N ASN A 552 -8.07 -4.59 6.45
CA ASN A 552 -9.21 -3.77 6.03
C ASN A 552 -9.11 -2.32 6.56
N ASP A 553 -8.38 -2.08 7.65
CA ASP A 553 -8.18 -0.71 8.16
C ASP A 553 -7.33 0.14 7.19
N TYR A 554 -6.38 -0.46 6.47
CA TYR A 554 -5.64 0.22 5.39
C TYR A 554 -6.58 0.63 4.24
N ASP A 555 -7.48 -0.27 3.85
CA ASP A 555 -8.47 -0.02 2.80
C ASP A 555 -9.43 1.11 3.20
N ILE A 556 -9.93 1.09 4.45
CA ILE A 556 -10.75 2.15 5.04
C ILE A 556 -10.01 3.49 5.03
N LEU A 557 -8.72 3.50 5.40
CA LEU A 557 -7.94 4.73 5.41
C LEU A 557 -7.75 5.29 3.99
N ALA A 558 -7.66 4.43 2.98
CA ALA A 558 -7.57 4.81 1.57
C ALA A 558 -8.88 5.33 0.94
N GLU A 559 -10.05 5.11 1.58
CA GLU A 559 -11.34 5.60 1.06
C GLU A 559 -11.32 7.14 0.93
N ASN A 560 -11.73 7.68 -0.23
CA ASN A 560 -11.90 9.13 -0.37
C ASN A 560 -13.19 9.60 0.33
N VAL A 561 -13.25 10.89 0.68
CA VAL A 561 -14.40 11.52 1.31
C VAL A 561 -15.00 12.55 0.37
N GLY A 562 -16.24 12.28 -0.04
CA GLY A 562 -17.04 13.18 -0.87
C GLY A 562 -16.49 13.45 -2.27
N GLY A 563 -15.57 12.62 -2.79
CA GLY A 563 -14.89 12.87 -4.07
C GLY A 563 -14.04 14.15 -4.08
N ARG A 564 -13.64 14.63 -2.89
CA ARG A 564 -12.92 15.91 -2.70
C ARG A 564 -11.67 15.75 -1.86
N LEU A 565 -11.72 14.94 -0.80
CA LEU A 565 -10.60 14.62 0.08
C LEU A 565 -10.14 13.19 -0.15
N PHE A 566 -8.92 13.02 -0.65
CA PHE A 566 -8.28 11.74 -0.96
C PHE A 566 -7.15 11.43 0.03
N PHE A 567 -6.77 10.16 0.15
CA PHE A 567 -5.73 9.70 1.08
C PHE A 567 -4.73 8.78 0.39
N ALA A 568 -3.44 9.14 0.45
CA ALA A 568 -2.33 8.29 0.03
C ALA A 568 -1.28 8.21 1.16
N GLY A 569 -0.29 7.35 0.98
CA GLY A 569 0.74 7.05 1.96
C GLY A 569 0.84 5.56 2.24
N GLU A 570 1.94 5.13 2.86
CA GLU A 570 2.17 3.71 3.17
C GLU A 570 1.06 3.10 4.04
N ALA A 571 0.46 3.87 4.96
CA ALA A 571 -0.66 3.41 5.78
C ALA A 571 -2.01 3.32 5.02
N THR A 572 -2.03 3.56 3.71
CA THR A 572 -3.23 3.48 2.86
C THR A 572 -3.17 2.34 1.86
N THR A 573 -2.17 1.47 1.94
CA THR A 573 -2.05 0.30 1.05
C THR A 573 -1.99 -0.97 1.87
N ARG A 574 -2.95 -1.86 1.65
CA ARG A 574 -3.02 -3.14 2.34
C ARG A 574 -1.96 -4.14 1.88
N GLN A 575 -1.61 -4.08 0.59
CA GLN A 575 -0.68 -5.02 -0.05
C GLN A 575 0.78 -4.68 0.22
N TYR A 576 1.09 -3.39 0.41
CA TYR A 576 2.47 -2.90 0.56
C TYR A 576 2.59 -1.89 1.71
N PRO A 577 2.06 -2.17 2.91
CA PRO A 577 2.14 -1.25 4.04
C PRO A 577 3.60 -0.99 4.43
N ALA A 578 3.87 0.05 5.23
CA ALA A 578 5.19 0.32 5.81
C ALA A 578 6.37 0.58 4.86
N THR A 579 6.19 0.47 3.55
CA THR A 579 7.29 0.50 2.57
C THR A 579 7.36 1.79 1.77
N MET A 580 8.55 2.09 1.25
CA MET A 580 8.74 3.21 0.32
C MET A 580 7.95 3.00 -0.99
N HIS A 581 7.95 1.78 -1.52
CA HIS A 581 7.26 1.47 -2.77
C HIS A 581 5.74 1.48 -2.60
N GLY A 582 5.22 1.02 -1.46
CA GLY A 582 3.80 1.16 -1.13
C GLY A 582 3.33 2.61 -1.04
N ALA A 583 4.13 3.49 -0.43
CA ALA A 583 3.87 4.93 -0.46
C ALA A 583 3.84 5.46 -1.91
N PHE A 584 4.85 5.12 -2.72
CA PHE A 584 4.91 5.55 -4.12
C PHE A 584 3.69 5.10 -4.94
N LEU A 585 3.32 3.81 -4.85
CA LEU A 585 2.17 3.22 -5.53
C LEU A 585 0.85 3.84 -5.08
N SER A 586 0.69 4.12 -3.78
CA SER A 586 -0.53 4.77 -3.27
C SER A 586 -0.74 6.16 -3.87
N GLY A 587 0.33 6.90 -4.19
CA GLY A 587 0.22 8.19 -4.87
C GLY A 587 -0.23 8.06 -6.32
N LEU A 588 0.28 7.05 -7.06
CA LEU A 588 -0.19 6.75 -8.41
C LEU A 588 -1.67 6.34 -8.42
N ARG A 589 -2.06 5.50 -7.45
CA ARG A 589 -3.46 5.10 -7.24
C ARG A 589 -4.38 6.29 -7.04
N GLU A 590 -4.03 7.21 -6.14
CA GLU A 590 -4.88 8.38 -5.88
C GLU A 590 -4.88 9.36 -7.05
N ALA A 591 -3.80 9.48 -7.82
CA ALA A 591 -3.82 10.27 -9.07
C ALA A 591 -4.85 9.72 -10.08
N SER A 592 -4.90 8.40 -10.28
CA SER A 592 -5.92 7.75 -11.12
C SER A 592 -7.34 7.98 -10.60
N ARG A 593 -7.55 7.85 -9.28
CA ARG A 593 -8.86 8.07 -8.64
C ARG A 593 -9.33 9.52 -8.74
N ILE A 594 -8.42 10.48 -8.57
CA ILE A 594 -8.69 11.91 -8.74
C ILE A 594 -9.08 12.22 -10.20
N LEU A 595 -8.35 11.67 -11.18
CA LEU A 595 -8.71 11.80 -12.60
C LEU A 595 -10.13 11.28 -12.86
N SER A 596 -10.45 10.09 -12.34
CA SER A 596 -11.76 9.45 -12.50
C SER A 596 -12.90 10.25 -11.84
N ALA A 597 -12.66 10.78 -10.63
CA ALA A 597 -13.59 11.66 -9.95
C ALA A 597 -13.83 12.97 -10.72
N ASN A 598 -12.76 13.59 -11.25
CA ASN A 598 -12.85 14.80 -12.05
C ASN A 598 -13.70 14.59 -13.32
N ARG A 599 -13.45 13.50 -14.06
CA ARG A 599 -14.23 13.15 -15.26
C ARG A 599 -15.72 12.93 -14.95
N SER A 600 -16.01 12.29 -13.81
CA SER A 600 -17.38 12.04 -13.37
C SER A 600 -18.14 13.32 -13.03
N GLN A 601 -17.44 14.33 -12.49
CA GLN A 601 -17.98 15.66 -12.22
C GLN A 601 -18.17 16.47 -13.52
N GLN A 602 -17.19 16.46 -14.43
CA GLN A 602 -17.27 17.17 -15.71
C GLN A 602 -18.37 16.62 -16.64
N ASN A 603 -18.59 15.29 -16.64
CA ASN A 603 -19.65 14.65 -17.43
C ASN A 603 -21.05 14.83 -16.82
N ASN A 604 -21.17 15.36 -15.60
CA ASN A 604 -22.44 15.68 -14.93
C ASN A 604 -22.51 17.16 -14.48
N PRO A 605 -22.30 18.15 -15.37
CA PRO A 605 -22.20 19.56 -14.96
C PRO A 605 -23.57 20.18 -14.59
N ARG A 606 -24.67 19.47 -14.81
CA ARG A 606 -26.05 19.89 -14.50
C ARG A 606 -26.79 18.88 -13.63
N LYS A 607 -26.37 18.74 -12.37
CA LYS A 607 -27.26 18.40 -11.26
C LYS A 607 -26.92 19.23 -10.01
N SER A 608 -26.95 20.55 -10.16
CA SER A 608 -27.39 21.42 -9.05
C SER A 608 -28.90 21.22 -8.85
N LEU A 609 -29.29 20.07 -8.32
CA LEU A 609 -30.60 19.88 -7.69
C LEU A 609 -30.45 20.22 -6.20
N PRO A 610 -31.41 20.94 -5.60
CA PRO A 610 -31.25 21.47 -4.25
C PRO A 610 -31.13 20.32 -3.23
N LYS A 611 -30.12 20.43 -2.37
CA LYS A 611 -29.94 19.71 -1.09
C LYS A 611 -30.59 18.32 -1.03
N ASN A 612 -29.93 17.31 -1.59
CA ASN A 612 -30.15 15.94 -1.13
C ASN A 612 -29.11 15.62 -0.06
N LEU A 613 -29.50 15.78 1.22
CA LEU A 613 -28.87 15.00 2.29
C LEU A 613 -28.83 13.54 1.83
N GLY A 614 -27.68 12.89 2.00
CA GLY A 614 -27.55 11.45 1.78
C GLY A 614 -28.71 10.73 2.48
N ILE A 615 -29.53 10.03 1.70
CA ILE A 615 -30.65 9.26 2.24
C ILE A 615 -30.04 8.05 2.95
N SER A 616 -30.01 8.09 4.29
CA SER A 616 -29.58 6.94 5.08
C SER A 616 -30.61 5.80 4.98
N ASN A 617 -30.17 4.56 5.23
CA ASN A 617 -31.05 3.39 5.34
C ASN A 617 -32.23 3.63 6.32
N ASP A 618 -32.06 4.52 7.31
CA ASP A 618 -33.11 4.87 8.28
C ASP A 618 -34.32 5.55 7.61
N THR A 619 -34.13 6.28 6.51
CA THR A 619 -35.22 6.91 5.77
C THR A 619 -36.10 5.85 5.12
N LEU A 620 -35.48 4.84 4.49
CA LEU A 620 -36.21 3.73 3.87
C LEU A 620 -36.98 2.92 4.92
N ILE A 621 -36.34 2.61 6.06
CA ILE A 621 -36.99 1.94 7.20
C ILE A 621 -38.19 2.77 7.70
N GLY A 622 -38.05 4.09 7.79
CA GLY A 622 -39.12 5.00 8.21
C GLY A 622 -40.35 4.99 7.28
N LEU A 623 -40.15 4.87 5.96
CA LEU A 623 -41.26 4.87 5.00
C LEU A 623 -42.16 3.64 5.13
N PHE A 624 -41.57 2.49 5.44
CA PHE A 624 -42.29 1.22 5.58
C PHE A 624 -42.91 1.00 6.97
N LYS A 625 -42.85 1.98 7.88
CA LYS A 625 -43.65 1.95 9.12
C LYS A 625 -45.15 2.07 8.84
N TRP A 626 -45.52 2.74 7.74
CA TRP A 626 -46.92 2.98 7.35
C TRP A 626 -47.10 2.71 5.84
N PRO A 627 -47.11 1.44 5.40
CA PRO A 627 -47.27 1.08 4.00
C PRO A 627 -48.67 1.41 3.44
N ASP A 628 -48.77 1.63 2.12
CA ASP A 628 -50.05 1.82 1.42
C ASP A 628 -50.82 0.51 1.27
N LEU A 629 -50.11 -0.60 1.02
CA LEU A 629 -50.67 -1.95 0.93
C LEU A 629 -49.78 -2.90 1.73
N THR A 630 -50.39 -3.85 2.44
CA THR A 630 -49.69 -4.95 3.09
C THR A 630 -50.47 -6.24 2.89
N PHE A 631 -49.80 -7.30 2.42
CA PHE A 631 -50.41 -8.62 2.25
C PHE A 631 -49.34 -9.70 2.32
N GLY A 632 -49.53 -10.69 3.20
CA GLY A 632 -48.47 -11.66 3.50
C GLY A 632 -47.16 -10.96 3.88
N ASN A 633 -46.05 -11.42 3.31
CA ASN A 633 -44.72 -10.87 3.51
C ASN A 633 -44.42 -9.59 2.71
N PHE A 634 -45.40 -9.03 2.01
CA PHE A 634 -45.25 -7.91 1.10
C PHE A 634 -45.79 -6.60 1.70
N SER A 635 -45.05 -5.51 1.55
CA SER A 635 -45.47 -4.15 1.90
C SER A 635 -45.16 -3.20 0.75
N PHE A 636 -46.09 -2.35 0.33
CA PHE A 636 -45.91 -1.40 -0.77
C PHE A 636 -46.05 0.05 -0.31
N ILE A 637 -45.23 0.95 -0.86
CA ILE A 637 -45.33 2.39 -0.68
C ILE A 637 -45.25 3.11 -2.03
N SER A 638 -46.03 4.18 -2.17
CA SER A 638 -46.08 5.03 -3.35
C SER A 638 -46.21 6.50 -2.95
N ASN A 639 -46.13 7.39 -3.94
CA ASN A 639 -46.39 8.82 -3.75
C ASN A 639 -47.90 9.03 -3.53
N PRO A 640 -48.35 9.52 -2.36
CA PRO A 640 -49.76 9.72 -2.07
C PRO A 640 -50.39 10.93 -2.78
N LEU A 641 -49.60 11.76 -3.47
CA LEU A 641 -50.08 12.95 -4.19
C LEU A 641 -50.51 12.64 -5.63
N THR A 642 -50.36 11.38 -6.07
CA THR A 642 -50.83 10.92 -7.37
C THR A 642 -51.65 9.64 -7.21
N GLU A 643 -52.72 9.53 -7.98
CA GLU A 643 -53.53 8.32 -8.13
C GLU A 643 -53.31 7.63 -9.47
N ASP A 644 -52.31 8.08 -10.25
CA ASP A 644 -51.97 7.48 -11.54
C ASP A 644 -51.62 5.98 -11.37
N PRO A 645 -52.33 5.05 -12.03
CA PRO A 645 -52.06 3.62 -11.94
C PRO A 645 -50.64 3.24 -12.42
N ASN A 646 -50.05 4.05 -13.30
CA ASN A 646 -48.69 3.86 -13.79
C ASN A 646 -47.61 4.47 -12.89
N SER A 647 -48.00 5.15 -11.80
CA SER A 647 -47.04 5.72 -10.86
C SER A 647 -46.22 4.63 -10.16
N MET A 648 -44.91 4.80 -10.16
CA MET A 648 -43.98 3.84 -9.55
C MET A 648 -43.99 3.96 -8.02
N GLY A 649 -43.91 2.82 -7.35
CA GLY A 649 -43.71 2.70 -5.92
C GLY A 649 -42.67 1.64 -5.59
N ILE A 650 -42.47 1.41 -4.30
CA ILE A 650 -41.47 0.50 -3.76
C ILE A 650 -42.19 -0.61 -2.99
N MET A 651 -41.92 -1.85 -3.35
CA MET A 651 -42.34 -3.03 -2.60
C MET A 651 -41.19 -3.55 -1.75
N ARG A 652 -41.50 -3.92 -0.51
CA ARG A 652 -40.63 -4.66 0.41
C ARG A 652 -41.18 -6.08 0.57
N VAL A 653 -40.31 -7.07 0.52
CA VAL A 653 -40.57 -8.47 0.83
C VAL A 653 -39.73 -8.87 2.03
N THR A 654 -40.36 -9.45 3.05
CA THR A 654 -39.69 -9.88 4.29
C THR A 654 -39.63 -11.41 4.35
N PHE A 655 -38.45 -11.97 4.58
CA PHE A 655 -38.25 -13.39 4.77
C PHE A 655 -37.89 -13.65 6.23
N ASP A 656 -38.79 -14.32 6.96
CA ASP A 656 -38.53 -14.72 8.34
C ASP A 656 -37.63 -15.97 8.36
N SER A 657 -36.60 -15.93 9.21
CA SER A 657 -35.63 -17.03 9.39
C SER A 657 -36.11 -18.12 10.35
N ARG A 658 -37.42 -18.38 10.42
CA ARG A 658 -37.99 -19.53 11.13
C ARG A 658 -39.02 -20.23 10.25
N GLY A 659 -38.55 -21.25 9.53
CA GLY A 659 -39.42 -22.35 9.14
C GLY A 659 -39.59 -23.29 10.34
N ASP A 660 -40.82 -23.78 10.53
CA ASP A 660 -41.15 -24.90 11.40
C ASP A 660 -40.15 -26.05 11.22
N ASP A 661 -39.29 -26.28 12.21
CA ASP A 661 -38.86 -27.60 12.68
C ASP A 661 -37.83 -27.44 13.82
N LEU A 662 -37.90 -28.37 14.78
CA LEU A 662 -37.09 -28.51 16.02
C LEU A 662 -37.58 -27.74 17.26
N LYS A 663 -38.62 -28.33 17.88
CA LYS A 663 -38.66 -28.51 19.33
C LYS A 663 -37.44 -29.33 19.77
N GLU A 664 -36.95 -29.02 20.97
CA GLU A 664 -35.86 -29.68 21.71
C GLU A 664 -34.44 -29.37 21.20
N GLU A 665 -33.79 -28.37 21.82
CA GLU A 665 -32.63 -28.62 22.70
C GLU A 665 -31.96 -27.30 23.16
N LEU A 666 -31.58 -27.32 24.44
CA LEU A 666 -30.66 -26.43 25.16
C LEU A 666 -31.13 -25.02 25.58
N GLU A 667 -31.68 -25.00 26.78
CA GLU A 667 -31.13 -24.15 27.84
C GLU A 667 -29.59 -24.32 27.89
N ASN A 668 -28.83 -23.29 27.51
CA ASN A 668 -27.66 -22.79 28.24
C ASN A 668 -26.87 -21.74 27.43
N SER A 669 -26.87 -20.52 27.99
CA SER A 669 -25.80 -19.51 28.04
C SER A 669 -25.10 -18.96 26.76
N PHE A 670 -25.03 -17.62 26.78
CA PHE A 670 -24.23 -16.66 25.99
C PHE A 670 -24.87 -16.06 24.72
N GLN A 671 -24.95 -14.72 24.77
CA GLN A 671 -25.55 -13.79 23.81
C GLN A 671 -24.98 -13.95 22.38
N ARG A 672 -25.85 -14.31 21.42
CA ARG A 672 -25.62 -14.18 19.97
C ARG A 672 -26.31 -12.91 19.43
N PRO A 673 -25.81 -12.29 18.33
CA PRO A 673 -26.39 -11.08 17.76
C PRO A 673 -27.82 -11.35 17.22
N LEU A 674 -28.69 -10.36 17.36
CA LEU A 674 -30.08 -10.37 16.91
C LEU A 674 -30.22 -10.83 15.44
N ASN A 675 -30.85 -11.98 15.22
CA ASN A 675 -31.33 -12.44 13.90
C ASN A 675 -32.40 -11.45 13.39
N LEU A 676 -32.02 -10.51 12.54
CA LEU A 676 -32.95 -9.61 11.84
C LEU A 676 -33.49 -10.32 10.58
N PRO A 677 -34.80 -10.21 10.27
CA PRO A 677 -35.38 -10.82 9.08
C PRO A 677 -34.79 -10.22 7.80
N LEU A 678 -34.58 -11.05 6.77
CA LEU A 678 -34.02 -10.60 5.49
C LEU A 678 -35.08 -9.80 4.74
N GLN A 679 -34.76 -8.55 4.40
CA GLN A 679 -35.67 -7.65 3.68
C GLN A 679 -35.10 -7.32 2.31
N LEU A 680 -35.86 -7.63 1.27
CA LEU A 680 -35.56 -7.30 -0.12
C LEU A 680 -36.60 -6.36 -0.70
N TYR A 681 -36.22 -5.63 -1.75
CA TYR A 681 -37.03 -4.55 -2.30
C TYR A 681 -37.08 -4.61 -3.83
N THR A 682 -38.15 -4.10 -4.41
CA THR A 682 -38.25 -3.87 -5.86
C THR A 682 -39.12 -2.67 -6.18
N VAL A 683 -39.05 -2.20 -7.41
CA VAL A 683 -39.77 -1.01 -7.90
C VAL A 683 -40.78 -1.46 -8.95
N LEU A 684 -42.05 -1.11 -8.75
CA LEU A 684 -43.18 -1.53 -9.60
C LEU A 684 -44.27 -0.46 -9.60
N SER A 685 -45.14 -0.48 -10.61
CA SER A 685 -46.27 0.44 -10.67
C SER A 685 -47.34 0.12 -9.64
N ARG A 686 -48.19 1.10 -9.31
CA ARG A 686 -49.33 0.90 -8.41
C ARG A 686 -50.29 -0.17 -8.93
N GLU A 687 -50.55 -0.21 -10.24
CA GLU A 687 -51.37 -1.25 -10.87
C GLU A 687 -50.75 -2.64 -10.71
N GLN A 688 -49.43 -2.77 -10.91
CA GLN A 688 -48.72 -4.04 -10.70
C GLN A 688 -48.78 -4.49 -9.23
N ALA A 689 -48.70 -3.57 -8.27
CA ALA A 689 -48.81 -3.89 -6.85
C ALA A 689 -50.22 -4.37 -6.46
N GLN A 690 -51.26 -3.78 -7.05
CA GLN A 690 -52.66 -4.20 -6.87
C GLN A 690 -52.93 -5.55 -7.53
N SER A 691 -52.42 -5.77 -8.75
CA SER A 691 -52.50 -7.06 -9.43
C SER A 691 -51.85 -8.17 -8.59
N LEU A 692 -50.69 -7.91 -7.99
CA LEU A 692 -49.99 -8.87 -7.14
C LEU A 692 -50.79 -9.24 -5.88
N GLN A 693 -51.59 -8.32 -5.34
CA GLN A 693 -52.46 -8.59 -4.18
C GLN A 693 -53.56 -9.61 -4.50
N LEU A 694 -54.02 -9.67 -5.75
CA LEU A 694 -55.09 -10.56 -6.21
C LEU A 694 -54.61 -11.98 -6.53
N VAL A 695 -53.30 -12.22 -6.52
CA VAL A 695 -52.72 -13.56 -6.78
C VAL A 695 -53.02 -14.48 -5.60
N THR A 696 -53.77 -15.55 -5.87
CA THR A 696 -54.07 -16.62 -4.93
C THR A 696 -52.96 -17.67 -4.89
N GLY A 697 -52.81 -18.42 -3.79
CA GLY A 697 -51.78 -19.47 -3.65
C GLY A 697 -50.63 -19.18 -2.67
N GLY A 698 -50.77 -18.17 -1.81
CA GLY A 698 -49.76 -17.86 -0.79
C GLY A 698 -48.58 -17.02 -1.30
N ASP A 699 -47.56 -16.82 -0.46
CA ASP A 699 -46.47 -15.88 -0.73
C ASP A 699 -45.46 -16.40 -1.77
N ASP A 700 -45.30 -17.72 -1.90
CA ASP A 700 -44.47 -18.34 -2.95
C ASP A 700 -45.06 -18.12 -4.35
N CYS A 701 -46.38 -18.24 -4.51
CA CYS A 701 -47.05 -17.93 -5.77
C CYS A 701 -46.91 -16.44 -6.14
N LYS A 702 -46.98 -15.54 -5.15
CA LYS A 702 -46.75 -14.10 -5.36
C LYS A 702 -45.30 -13.80 -5.72
N LEU A 703 -44.32 -14.42 -5.06
CA LEU A 703 -42.89 -14.31 -5.40
C LEU A 703 -42.60 -14.81 -6.82
N SER A 704 -43.21 -15.94 -7.20
CA SER A 704 -43.12 -16.50 -8.55
C SER A 704 -43.72 -15.55 -9.58
N HIS A 705 -44.89 -14.96 -9.30
CA HIS A 705 -45.51 -13.97 -10.18
C HIS A 705 -44.63 -12.71 -10.35
N LEU A 706 -44.05 -12.21 -9.25
CA LEU A 706 -43.16 -11.04 -9.26
C LEU A 706 -41.91 -11.27 -10.13
N SER A 707 -41.30 -12.45 -10.02
CA SER A 707 -40.05 -12.77 -10.72
C SER A 707 -40.25 -13.29 -12.14
N ARG A 708 -41.23 -14.16 -12.39
CA ARG A 708 -41.44 -14.83 -13.68
C ARG A 708 -42.43 -14.11 -14.59
N ASN A 709 -43.50 -13.53 -14.05
CA ASN A 709 -44.52 -12.88 -14.87
C ASN A 709 -44.21 -11.40 -15.08
N LEU A 710 -43.76 -10.71 -14.02
CA LEU A 710 -43.38 -9.29 -14.11
C LEU A 710 -41.90 -9.07 -14.44
N GLY A 711 -41.06 -10.11 -14.36
CA GLY A 711 -39.64 -10.04 -14.69
C GLY A 711 -38.81 -9.17 -13.72
N LEU A 712 -39.34 -8.86 -12.54
CA LEU A 712 -38.71 -7.93 -11.60
C LEU A 712 -37.71 -8.64 -10.67
N LYS A 713 -36.55 -8.01 -10.47
CA LYS A 713 -35.53 -8.49 -9.55
C LYS A 713 -35.71 -7.88 -8.16
N LEU A 714 -35.47 -8.70 -7.14
CA LEU A 714 -35.40 -8.26 -5.74
C LEU A 714 -33.99 -7.77 -5.41
N MET A 715 -33.90 -6.66 -4.69
CA MET A 715 -32.65 -5.95 -4.40
C MET A 715 -32.48 -5.75 -2.88
N GLY A 716 -31.25 -5.79 -2.40
CA GLY A 716 -30.95 -5.40 -1.01
C GLY A 716 -31.13 -3.89 -0.79
N PRO A 717 -31.22 -3.43 0.48
CA PRO A 717 -31.43 -2.01 0.81
C PRO A 717 -30.42 -1.07 0.13
N SER A 718 -29.14 -1.40 0.14
CA SER A 718 -28.07 -0.58 -0.46
C SER A 718 -28.21 -0.47 -1.98
N ALA A 719 -28.59 -1.55 -2.66
CA ALA A 719 -28.82 -1.55 -4.10
C ALA A 719 -30.06 -0.72 -4.47
N LEU A 720 -31.13 -0.78 -3.66
CA LEU A 720 -32.31 0.07 -3.85
C LEU A 720 -31.99 1.55 -3.60
N VAL A 721 -31.21 1.90 -2.59
CA VAL A 721 -30.82 3.30 -2.34
C VAL A 721 -30.05 3.85 -3.55
N ASN A 722 -29.17 3.06 -4.17
CA ASN A 722 -28.44 3.46 -5.36
C ASN A 722 -29.34 3.60 -6.59
N PHE A 723 -30.19 2.60 -6.86
CA PHE A 723 -31.04 2.56 -8.06
C PHE A 723 -32.29 3.45 -7.97
N GLY A 724 -32.86 3.59 -6.77
CA GLY A 724 -34.17 4.20 -6.50
C GLY A 724 -34.11 5.48 -5.64
N SER A 725 -32.93 6.08 -5.41
CA SER A 725 -32.75 7.29 -4.58
C SER A 725 -33.74 8.41 -4.90
N SER A 726 -33.95 8.70 -6.19
CA SER A 726 -34.90 9.72 -6.65
C SER A 726 -36.35 9.39 -6.26
N LEU A 727 -36.75 8.13 -6.42
CA LEU A 727 -38.09 7.66 -6.08
C LEU A 727 -38.31 7.65 -4.56
N ILE A 728 -37.33 7.18 -3.78
CA ILE A 728 -37.36 7.21 -2.31
C ILE A 728 -37.50 8.65 -1.81
N SER A 729 -36.72 9.59 -2.35
CA SER A 729 -36.82 11.02 -2.00
C SER A 729 -38.20 11.60 -2.31
N THR A 730 -38.73 11.28 -3.49
CA THR A 730 -40.05 11.76 -3.94
C THR A 730 -41.17 11.22 -3.05
N ILE A 731 -41.16 9.94 -2.71
CA ILE A 731 -42.12 9.31 -1.80
C ILE A 731 -41.97 9.86 -0.37
N ALA A 732 -40.74 10.06 0.11
CA ALA A 732 -40.50 10.61 1.44
C ALA A 732 -40.98 12.05 1.59
N ASN A 733 -40.70 12.91 0.60
CA ASN A 733 -41.10 14.31 0.64
C ASN A 733 -42.62 14.48 0.49
N SER A 734 -43.25 13.72 -0.40
CA SER A 734 -44.72 13.72 -0.54
C SER A 734 -45.44 13.22 0.72
N ARG A 735 -44.89 12.23 1.42
CA ARG A 735 -45.46 11.72 2.68
C ARG A 735 -45.23 12.65 3.88
N LYS A 736 -44.13 13.41 3.93
CA LYS A 736 -43.91 14.44 4.96
C LYS A 736 -44.98 15.55 4.94
N GLY A 737 -45.55 15.86 3.78
CA GLY A 737 -46.63 16.84 3.62
C GLY A 737 -47.96 16.45 4.31
N ARG A 738 -48.24 15.16 4.47
CA ARG A 738 -49.48 14.67 5.14
C ARG A 738 -49.46 14.80 6.66
N GLY A 739 -48.28 14.90 7.29
CA GLY A 739 -48.15 15.05 8.74
C GLY A 739 -48.64 16.39 9.29
N ARG A 740 -48.69 17.44 8.46
CA ARG A 740 -49.16 18.79 8.85
C ARG A 740 -50.68 18.97 8.77
N ASN A 741 -51.39 18.16 7.97
CA ASN A 741 -52.84 18.31 7.76
C ASN A 741 -53.72 17.34 8.60
N ARG A 742 -53.13 16.56 9.51
CA ARG A 742 -53.87 15.69 10.45
C ARG A 742 -54.00 16.25 11.88
N VAL A 743 -53.45 17.43 12.17
CA VAL A 743 -53.52 18.06 13.51
C VAL A 743 -54.65 19.09 13.64
N THR A 744 -55.37 19.42 12.54
CA THR A 744 -56.43 20.45 12.53
C THR A 744 -57.83 19.94 12.16
N ALA A 745 -58.06 18.63 12.08
CA ALA A 745 -59.38 18.05 11.87
C ALA A 745 -59.64 16.93 12.89
N GLY A 746 -60.05 17.33 14.10
CA GLY A 746 -60.29 16.42 15.22
C GLY A 746 -60.65 17.12 16.53
N LYS A 747 -61.44 18.19 16.45
CA LYS A 747 -62.26 18.75 17.53
C LYS A 747 -63.55 19.27 16.90
N ILE A 748 -64.53 18.37 16.79
CA ILE A 748 -65.93 18.48 17.25
C ILE A 748 -66.36 17.04 17.50
#